data_AF-A0A349H4B3-F1
#
_entry.id   AF-A0A349H4B3-F1
#
_cell.length_a   1.000
_cell.length_b   1.000
_cell.length_c   1.000
_cell.angle_alpha   90.00
_cell.angle_beta   90.00
_cell.angle_gamma   90.00
#
_symmetry.space_group_name_H-M   'P 1'
#
loop_
_entity.id
_entity.type
_entity.pdbx_description
1 polymer ?
#
loop_
_entity_poly.entity_id
_entity_poly.type
_entity_poly.pdbx_seq_one_letter_code
_entity_poly.pdbx_strand_id
1 'polypeptide(L)'
;MTEALVHASLCELCKASSGQGSQSVQSGRLKVDKSSGLGTRFSVLSVQRKVRMMSKMLVVPFLVAIVLMLCDGCATENGVTETKGGIPAKLDLPADFKATKADWVDNDRSSVGWPLGIRTLRGKAIKPRNGVFPVHVMKAPIGEFDGDPIQVDDLLIGINGKPLLGKPEEQFMREWKRAEIREASSISVTLWNKGEIKTVTLDISVKIPDLVKGDKPTDLHDWQLGPTGLNGWLYSEATLKGASHDARQLLITRVEDGSAAAGKAELGDIIIGVDGRRFESDARRVLAKAIVAAEKKANEGRLNLLVYRKGKEMDLSITLAVMPDSSATSPYDCPKTDMIIENAVRHIKDNKDSLLKPGEWLGYINGLGLLASGRDDLMPIVRDLAHASLLKNAEKLSIEKHMSMGCWQWSYKTVFLCEYYLRTGDKAVLPTIEEYATKIAMGQSGVGTWGHAFAAIENEGRLHGRLGGYGAINQQGLTLMIALLLAQKCGIDNKEITDAIRRGDVFFSYYIGKGGIPYGDHEAYIEWFDDNGKSGSAAIMFEFMGKPEGAKFFSEMILGSATSGREMGHTGCFWSHLWGGVGAARSGKDGMVAFMREMDWAFTLERHQSGRFSFQGNAGEAGESGEAKTRWDSTGARLLQLCAQRKEIYLTGKGSSEVGATYKERIERIIADGRLATDKSARMALTESEIIRLLGDELPPIRNIASRAIFEQELNCAGKLVQMLDSPNKYARYGACYALKEGGYGSRAAIDRLIEVIKNSDDLNLRLWAMDALIGDDPEMGLAYASKDAIPVLLKLAVKHFDMDPRRLMQRRIANVLFREYLPYQPHGLITMHGIDGLDDADLVAAIRELLTVDDGHARTMVSTVYPMLSKSQKDVLWGDIYRATRDIAPSGIMFADGVRLNGLKLMQAEGIEEGIQLAVDFMSEARWGAGQRENGGIDVLKGYGGNAKLALPLLRDLEKKQVSAKKPDDKGLEKLREAVKSIEEGAPVKLNTISEHIKSVDNK
;
A
#
# COMPACT_ATOMS: atom_id res chain seq x y z
N MET A 1 38.65 45.03 25.19
CA MET A 1 39.65 44.53 24.24
C MET A 1 40.58 43.45 24.87
N THR A 2 40.20 42.36 25.57
CA THR A 2 38.89 41.81 26.03
C THR A 2 37.79 41.74 24.96
N GLU A 3 37.34 40.56 24.51
CA GLU A 3 36.35 39.67 25.18
C GLU A 3 34.96 40.30 25.28
N ALA A 4 33.82 39.61 25.07
CA ALA A 4 33.51 38.22 24.68
C ALA A 4 32.32 38.24 23.66
N LEU A 5 31.89 37.22 22.90
CA LEU A 5 31.72 35.76 23.08
C LEU A 5 30.54 35.38 24.02
N VAL A 6 29.91 34.21 23.78
CA VAL A 6 28.80 33.55 24.53
C VAL A 6 27.41 34.21 24.23
N HIS A 7 26.41 33.53 23.63
CA HIS A 7 25.53 32.43 24.13
C HIS A 7 24.66 32.83 25.34
N ALA A 8 23.53 32.20 25.69
CA ALA A 8 22.49 31.42 24.99
C ALA A 8 21.48 30.97 26.06
N SER A 9 20.22 30.65 25.70
CA SER A 9 19.23 29.99 26.60
C SER A 9 18.77 30.86 27.80
N LEU A 10 17.72 30.54 28.59
CA LEU A 10 16.80 29.38 28.65
C LEU A 10 15.38 29.87 29.07
N CYS A 11 14.46 28.94 29.41
CA CYS A 11 13.04 29.12 29.82
C CYS A 11 12.80 30.23 30.89
N GLU A 12 11.59 30.81 31.06
CA GLU A 12 10.39 30.10 31.58
C GLU A 12 9.00 30.78 31.42
N LEU A 13 7.96 29.95 31.60
CA LEU A 13 6.63 30.20 32.19
C LEU A 13 5.74 31.39 31.73
N CYS A 14 4.71 31.03 30.96
CA CYS A 14 3.28 31.21 31.30
C CYS A 14 2.82 32.43 32.15
N LYS A 15 2.23 33.46 31.50
CA LYS A 15 0.75 33.62 31.41
C LYS A 15 0.24 34.88 30.68
N ALA A 16 -0.69 34.64 29.76
CA ALA A 16 -1.99 35.31 29.52
C ALA A 16 -2.16 36.85 29.41
N SER A 17 -2.99 37.24 28.41
CA SER A 17 -3.62 38.57 28.18
C SER A 17 -2.66 39.74 27.89
N SER A 18 -2.99 40.74 27.07
CA SER A 18 -4.08 40.99 26.08
C SER A 18 -3.42 41.75 24.90
N GLY A 19 -3.94 41.91 23.68
CA GLY A 19 -5.30 41.86 23.14
C GLY A 19 -5.53 43.17 22.37
N GLN A 20 -5.64 43.11 21.03
CA GLN A 20 -5.68 44.26 20.09
C GLN A 20 -4.36 45.07 20.01
N GLY A 21 -4.06 45.83 18.94
CA GLY A 21 -4.69 45.93 17.62
C GLY A 21 -4.37 47.25 16.91
N SER A 22 -4.05 47.20 15.60
CA SER A 22 -3.64 48.35 14.75
C SER A 22 -2.31 49.04 15.20
N GLN A 23 -1.59 49.86 14.45
CA GLN A 23 -1.29 50.13 13.02
C GLN A 23 -0.30 51.31 13.04
N SER A 24 0.64 51.39 12.08
CA SER A 24 1.35 52.64 11.70
C SER A 24 2.36 53.24 12.74
N VAL A 25 3.32 54.14 12.44
CA VAL A 25 4.02 54.52 11.19
C VAL A 25 5.33 55.32 11.54
N GLN A 26 6.36 55.22 10.68
CA GLN A 26 7.51 56.15 10.50
C GLN A 26 8.47 56.59 11.66
N SER A 27 9.76 56.24 11.45
CA SER A 27 10.93 57.16 11.39
C SER A 27 11.66 57.65 12.66
N GLY A 28 12.92 58.12 12.46
CA GLY A 28 13.86 58.64 13.49
C GLY A 28 14.76 57.54 14.09
N ARG A 29 16.05 57.31 13.75
CA ARG A 29 17.20 58.10 13.27
C ARG A 29 17.96 58.85 14.40
N LEU A 30 19.31 58.69 14.43
CA LEU A 30 20.31 59.34 15.33
C LEU A 30 20.47 58.66 16.73
N LYS A 31 21.64 58.60 17.41
CA LYS A 31 23.10 58.61 17.05
C LYS A 31 23.96 58.46 18.35
N VAL A 32 25.16 57.82 18.28
CA VAL A 32 26.42 58.18 19.03
C VAL A 32 26.41 58.01 20.59
N ASP A 33 27.45 57.61 21.35
CA ASP A 33 28.88 57.24 21.10
C ASP A 33 29.47 56.24 22.15
N LYS A 34 30.74 55.81 21.93
CA LYS A 34 31.93 55.54 22.84
C LYS A 34 31.77 55.42 24.40
N SER A 35 32.64 54.75 25.20
CA SER A 35 34.03 54.21 25.01
C SER A 35 34.57 53.30 26.17
N SER A 36 35.63 52.49 25.87
CA SER A 36 36.76 51.99 26.75
C SER A 36 36.50 51.06 27.98
N GLY A 37 37.39 50.12 28.39
CA GLY A 37 38.70 49.62 27.85
C GLY A 37 39.47 48.59 28.76
N LEU A 38 40.42 47.79 28.19
CA LEU A 38 41.32 46.73 28.79
C LEU A 38 40.63 45.46 29.39
N GLY A 39 41.23 44.29 29.77
CA GLY A 39 42.56 43.58 29.75
C GLY A 39 42.42 42.24 30.58
N THR A 40 43.29 41.22 30.82
CA THR A 40 44.65 40.66 30.45
C THR A 40 44.84 39.30 31.25
N ARG A 41 45.76 38.29 31.15
CA ARG A 41 47.03 37.87 30.43
C ARG A 41 47.42 36.37 30.82
N PHE A 42 48.46 35.74 30.20
CA PHE A 42 49.33 34.57 30.66
C PHE A 42 49.24 33.13 30.01
N SER A 43 49.79 32.05 30.65
CA SER A 43 50.67 30.97 30.06
C SER A 43 51.05 29.82 31.07
N VAL A 44 51.61 28.58 30.83
CA VAL A 44 51.97 27.64 29.68
C VAL A 44 52.65 26.29 30.19
N LEU A 45 52.99 25.28 29.32
CA LEU A 45 53.85 24.03 29.48
C LEU A 45 53.24 22.73 30.13
N SER A 46 53.75 21.46 30.02
CA SER A 46 54.98 20.81 29.44
C SER A 46 54.79 19.38 28.75
N VAL A 47 55.75 18.40 28.79
CA VAL A 47 56.05 17.38 27.70
C VAL A 47 56.78 16.01 28.07
N GLN A 48 56.53 14.88 27.32
CA GLN A 48 57.30 13.55 27.14
C GLN A 48 57.26 12.44 28.26
N ARG A 49 57.68 11.11 28.19
CA ARG A 49 58.46 10.13 27.31
C ARG A 49 58.11 8.60 27.65
N LYS A 50 58.94 7.53 27.45
CA LYS A 50 59.07 6.52 26.31
C LYS A 50 59.79 5.15 26.73
N VAL A 51 59.81 4.06 25.90
CA VAL A 51 60.71 2.80 25.87
C VAL A 51 60.05 1.36 26.04
N ARG A 52 60.79 0.20 25.96
CA ARG A 52 60.73 -0.91 24.92
C ARG A 52 61.30 -2.34 25.35
N MET A 53 61.05 -3.45 24.57
CA MET A 53 61.75 -4.80 24.47
C MET A 53 61.45 -5.92 25.55
N MET A 54 61.06 -7.21 25.29
CA MET A 54 61.67 -8.49 24.70
C MET A 54 62.21 -9.52 25.76
N SER A 55 62.32 -10.89 25.65
CA SER A 55 61.84 -11.99 24.73
C SER A 55 62.28 -13.45 25.16
N LYS A 56 61.62 -14.56 24.68
CA LYS A 56 62.05 -16.01 24.54
C LYS A 56 62.20 -16.93 25.82
N MET A 57 62.29 -18.30 25.88
CA MET A 57 62.11 -19.53 24.99
C MET A 57 62.05 -20.90 25.80
N LEU A 58 62.03 -22.09 25.13
CA LEU A 58 62.20 -23.54 25.59
C LEU A 58 60.96 -24.31 26.15
N VAL A 59 60.75 -25.66 26.03
CA VAL A 59 61.19 -26.75 25.08
C VAL A 59 60.29 -28.04 25.17
N VAL A 60 59.84 -28.56 24.00
CA VAL A 60 59.83 -29.98 23.45
C VAL A 60 59.96 -31.22 24.40
N PRO A 61 59.40 -32.45 24.13
CA PRO A 61 58.31 -32.93 23.25
C PRO A 61 57.25 -33.89 23.90
N PHE A 62 56.14 -34.16 23.20
CA PHE A 62 55.65 -35.53 22.92
C PHE A 62 54.77 -35.51 21.65
N LEU A 63 54.90 -36.49 20.76
CA LEU A 63 54.27 -36.50 19.43
C LEU A 63 54.04 -37.95 18.97
N VAL A 64 53.05 -38.16 18.09
CA VAL A 64 52.36 -39.45 17.80
C VAL A 64 51.32 -39.80 18.88
N ALA A 65 50.08 -40.02 18.43
CA ALA A 65 48.83 -39.90 19.20
C ALA A 65 48.69 -38.50 19.84
N ILE A 66 47.89 -37.57 19.30
CA ILE A 66 46.63 -37.73 18.57
C ILE A 66 46.76 -37.18 17.13
N VAL A 67 46.32 -37.97 16.13
CA VAL A 67 46.26 -37.58 14.70
C VAL A 67 44.80 -37.61 14.18
N LEU A 68 43.82 -37.49 15.10
CA LEU A 68 42.39 -37.59 14.81
C LEU A 68 41.52 -36.54 15.54
N MET A 69 42.13 -35.51 16.11
CA MET A 69 41.44 -34.30 16.62
C MET A 69 42.32 -33.08 16.33
N LEU A 70 41.69 -31.91 16.08
CA LEU A 70 42.28 -30.65 15.57
C LEU A 70 42.41 -30.54 14.03
N CYS A 71 41.27 -30.67 13.33
CA CYS A 71 41.02 -30.03 12.03
C CYS A 71 39.63 -29.36 11.97
N ASP A 72 39.12 -28.87 13.10
CA ASP A 72 37.93 -28.02 13.20
C ASP A 72 38.34 -26.66 13.79
N GLY A 73 38.56 -25.68 12.93
CA GLY A 73 39.14 -24.39 13.36
C GLY A 73 39.34 -23.35 12.25
N CYS A 74 38.57 -23.40 11.16
CA CYS A 74 38.53 -22.33 10.14
C CYS A 74 37.30 -22.47 9.21
N ALA A 75 36.09 -22.51 9.78
CA ALA A 75 34.82 -22.43 9.04
C ALA A 75 33.68 -21.88 9.93
N THR A 76 32.59 -21.45 9.29
CA THR A 76 31.29 -21.09 9.90
C THR A 76 31.29 -20.00 11.00
N GLU A 77 31.73 -18.79 10.67
CA GLU A 77 30.90 -17.63 11.03
C GLU A 77 29.70 -17.61 10.05
N ASN A 78 28.52 -17.15 10.50
CA ASN A 78 27.18 -17.25 9.86
C ASN A 78 26.33 -18.51 10.14
N GLY A 79 26.70 -19.36 11.10
CA GLY A 79 25.82 -20.42 11.61
C GLY A 79 24.96 -19.98 12.81
N VAL A 80 23.79 -19.38 12.58
CA VAL A 80 22.83 -19.10 13.68
C VAL A 80 22.11 -20.40 14.06
N THR A 81 22.72 -21.15 14.98
CA THR A 81 22.06 -22.29 15.63
C THR A 81 21.08 -21.79 16.68
N GLU A 82 19.81 -22.20 16.61
CA GLU A 82 18.79 -21.83 17.59
C GLU A 82 19.11 -22.46 18.96
N THR A 83 19.72 -21.67 19.85
CA THR A 83 19.95 -22.08 21.23
C THR A 83 18.62 -22.05 21.99
N LYS A 84 18.17 -23.22 22.46
CA LYS A 84 16.95 -23.41 23.27
C LYS A 84 17.07 -22.88 24.70
N GLY A 85 17.57 -21.65 24.87
CA GLY A 85 17.61 -20.92 26.13
C GLY A 85 16.36 -20.07 26.30
N GLY A 86 15.73 -20.11 27.47
CA GLY A 86 14.70 -19.14 27.84
C GLY A 86 15.28 -17.76 28.17
N ILE A 87 14.43 -16.80 28.56
CA ILE A 87 14.88 -15.49 29.03
C ILE A 87 15.85 -15.68 30.22
N PRO A 88 17.06 -15.09 30.20
CA PRO A 88 18.06 -15.31 31.24
C PRO A 88 17.63 -14.70 32.58
N ALA A 89 17.79 -15.46 33.67
CA ALA A 89 17.41 -15.01 35.01
C ALA A 89 18.31 -13.90 35.60
N LYS A 90 19.48 -13.64 34.97
CA LYS A 90 20.36 -12.52 35.27
C LYS A 90 21.18 -12.17 34.03
N LEU A 91 21.55 -10.89 33.88
CA LEU A 91 22.52 -10.41 32.89
C LEU A 91 23.75 -9.83 33.58
N ASP A 92 24.95 -10.21 33.11
CA ASP A 92 26.24 -9.71 33.64
C ASP A 92 26.63 -8.37 32.99
N LEU A 93 25.76 -7.38 33.16
CA LEU A 93 25.99 -6.00 32.76
C LEU A 93 26.19 -5.14 34.03
N PRO A 94 27.14 -4.18 34.05
CA PRO A 94 27.30 -3.24 35.15
C PRO A 94 25.99 -2.50 35.51
N ALA A 95 25.75 -2.22 36.78
CA ALA A 95 24.53 -1.54 37.24
C ALA A 95 24.41 -0.09 36.73
N ASP A 96 25.52 0.51 36.28
CA ASP A 96 25.61 1.82 35.63
C ASP A 96 25.64 1.76 34.08
N PHE A 97 25.54 0.56 33.50
CA PHE A 97 25.64 0.36 32.06
C PHE A 97 24.55 1.11 31.28
N LYS A 98 24.97 1.85 30.25
CA LYS A 98 24.13 2.53 29.28
C LYS A 98 24.63 2.18 27.88
N ALA A 99 23.77 1.62 27.03
CA ALA A 99 24.16 1.21 25.68
C ALA A 99 24.53 2.43 24.80
N THR A 100 25.81 2.55 24.45
CA THR A 100 26.32 3.63 23.58
C THR A 100 26.37 3.18 22.12
N LYS A 101 26.64 4.11 21.18
CA LYS A 101 26.82 3.75 19.76
C LYS A 101 27.99 2.78 19.52
N ALA A 102 28.96 2.67 20.43
CA ALA A 102 30.13 1.80 20.28
C ALA A 102 29.86 0.34 20.70
N ASP A 103 28.84 0.10 21.52
CA ASP A 103 28.56 -1.22 22.13
C ASP A 103 27.81 -2.18 21.20
N TRP A 104 27.15 -1.65 20.17
CA TRP A 104 26.45 -2.44 19.16
C TRP A 104 27.43 -3.24 18.29
N VAL A 105 27.00 -4.42 17.85
CA VAL A 105 27.77 -5.28 16.93
C VAL A 105 27.98 -4.59 15.57
N ASP A 106 26.98 -3.85 15.07
CA ASP A 106 26.96 -3.38 13.68
C ASP A 106 26.70 -1.88 13.48
N ASN A 107 27.22 -1.31 12.39
CA ASN A 107 27.09 0.10 12.01
C ASN A 107 25.83 0.42 11.17
N ASP A 108 25.16 -0.60 10.61
CA ASP A 108 24.10 -0.40 9.61
C ASP A 108 22.85 0.33 10.14
N ARG A 109 22.03 0.87 9.25
CA ARG A 109 20.85 1.70 9.53
C ARG A 109 19.54 1.02 9.15
N SER A 110 19.35 -0.23 9.55
CA SER A 110 18.00 -0.82 9.63
C SER A 110 17.14 0.00 10.61
N SER A 111 16.11 0.67 10.09
CA SER A 111 15.15 1.43 10.90
C SER A 111 13.74 1.23 10.35
N VAL A 112 12.96 0.39 11.01
CA VAL A 112 11.55 0.19 10.67
C VAL A 112 10.75 1.39 11.15
N GLY A 113 10.12 2.10 10.20
CA GLY A 113 9.25 3.24 10.47
C GLY A 113 7.84 2.80 10.91
N TRP A 114 7.22 3.59 11.78
CA TRP A 114 5.92 3.30 12.40
C TRP A 114 4.84 4.32 12.03
N PRO A 115 3.61 3.91 11.68
CA PRO A 115 2.40 4.59 12.14
C PRO A 115 2.20 4.28 13.65
N LEU A 116 1.35 5.03 14.36
CA LEU A 116 1.10 4.86 15.82
C LEU A 116 2.30 5.22 16.75
N GLY A 117 2.84 6.43 16.61
CA GLY A 117 3.62 7.10 17.66
C GLY A 117 5.09 6.68 17.86
N ILE A 118 5.44 5.38 17.81
CA ILE A 118 6.80 4.88 18.12
C ILE A 118 7.78 5.12 16.97
N ARG A 119 8.11 6.39 16.68
CA ARG A 119 8.72 6.87 15.41
C ARG A 119 10.08 6.27 15.00
N THR A 120 10.76 5.49 15.84
CA THR A 120 11.58 4.34 15.41
C THR A 120 11.79 3.41 16.60
N LEU A 121 11.37 2.14 16.51
CA LEU A 121 12.01 1.07 17.28
C LEU A 121 13.37 0.75 16.65
N ARG A 122 14.40 0.64 17.48
CA ARG A 122 15.75 0.22 17.07
C ARG A 122 16.24 -0.82 18.05
N GLY A 123 15.97 -2.09 17.74
CA GLY A 123 16.75 -3.18 18.27
C GLY A 123 18.16 -3.15 17.66
N LYS A 124 19.13 -3.75 18.37
CA LYS A 124 20.41 -4.23 17.84
C LYS A 124 21.00 -5.25 18.82
N ALA A 125 21.90 -6.11 18.32
CA ALA A 125 22.78 -6.90 19.17
C ALA A 125 23.83 -6.02 19.87
N ILE A 126 23.92 -6.11 21.20
CA ILE A 126 25.10 -5.63 21.96
C ILE A 126 26.23 -6.67 21.82
N LYS A 127 27.48 -6.19 21.70
CA LYS A 127 28.68 -7.04 21.61
C LYS A 127 28.79 -7.95 22.85
N PRO A 128 29.05 -9.27 22.66
CA PRO A 128 29.28 -10.18 23.78
C PRO A 128 30.36 -9.68 24.74
N ARG A 129 30.08 -9.79 26.04
CA ARG A 129 31.03 -9.57 27.14
C ARG A 129 30.88 -10.71 28.14
N ASN A 130 31.97 -11.16 28.76
CA ASN A 130 32.00 -12.18 29.82
C ASN A 130 31.22 -13.50 29.52
N GLY A 131 31.05 -13.87 28.24
CA GLY A 131 30.29 -15.07 27.84
C GLY A 131 28.77 -14.86 27.70
N VAL A 132 28.26 -13.65 27.89
CA VAL A 132 26.86 -13.30 27.63
C VAL A 132 26.64 -13.20 26.11
N PHE A 133 25.71 -13.99 25.57
CA PHE A 133 25.25 -13.91 24.18
C PHE A 133 24.65 -12.51 23.86
N PRO A 134 24.60 -12.07 22.58
CA PRO A 134 24.15 -10.73 22.23
C PRO A 134 22.77 -10.40 22.82
N VAL A 135 22.74 -9.41 23.70
CA VAL A 135 21.48 -8.89 24.26
C VAL A 135 20.86 -7.97 23.22
N HIS A 136 19.60 -8.22 22.91
CA HIS A 136 18.91 -7.66 21.75
C HIS A 136 18.05 -6.44 22.11
N VAL A 137 18.74 -5.34 22.37
CA VAL A 137 18.19 -4.17 23.08
C VAL A 137 17.48 -3.21 22.14
N MET A 138 16.22 -2.89 22.48
CA MET A 138 15.42 -1.88 21.81
C MET A 138 15.38 -0.58 22.64
N LYS A 139 15.80 0.56 22.08
CA LYS A 139 15.64 1.87 22.76
C LYS A 139 14.35 2.55 22.33
N ALA A 140 13.43 2.77 23.27
CA ALA A 140 12.24 3.58 23.05
C ALA A 140 12.62 5.03 22.69
N PRO A 141 12.06 5.61 21.61
CA PRO A 141 12.13 7.05 21.36
C PRO A 141 11.22 7.80 22.34
N ILE A 142 11.52 9.08 22.61
CA ILE A 142 10.66 9.92 23.45
C ILE A 142 9.32 10.14 22.73
N GLY A 143 8.26 9.58 23.31
CA GLY A 143 6.86 9.72 22.90
C GLY A 143 5.98 9.24 24.05
N GLU A 144 4.96 10.02 24.39
CA GLU A 144 4.13 9.76 25.57
C GLU A 144 3.00 8.79 25.21
N PHE A 145 3.07 7.56 25.71
CA PHE A 145 1.86 6.83 26.10
C PHE A 145 1.52 7.22 27.54
N ASP A 146 0.27 7.57 27.83
CA ASP A 146 -0.20 7.88 29.18
C ASP A 146 -0.04 6.65 30.09
N GLY A 147 1.06 6.60 30.84
CA GLY A 147 1.36 5.52 31.79
C GLY A 147 2.34 4.43 31.31
N ASP A 148 3.16 4.66 30.29
CA ASP A 148 4.17 3.69 29.80
C ASP A 148 5.08 3.17 30.94
N PRO A 149 5.17 1.84 31.19
CA PRO A 149 6.07 1.25 32.17
C PRO A 149 7.53 1.09 31.69
N ILE A 150 7.84 1.42 30.43
CA ILE A 150 9.19 1.40 29.84
C ILE A 150 9.86 2.78 30.01
N GLN A 151 11.12 2.77 30.45
CA GLN A 151 11.90 3.98 30.74
C GLN A 151 13.08 4.16 29.78
N VAL A 152 13.60 5.39 29.72
CA VAL A 152 14.84 5.68 28.99
C VAL A 152 16.01 4.90 29.61
N ASP A 153 16.70 4.15 28.76
CA ASP A 153 17.78 3.20 29.07
C ASP A 153 17.32 1.83 29.66
N ASP A 154 16.02 1.51 29.63
CA ASP A 154 15.56 0.11 29.71
C ASP A 154 16.10 -0.71 28.54
N LEU A 155 16.45 -1.97 28.80
CA LEU A 155 16.91 -2.92 27.79
C LEU A 155 15.87 -4.03 27.61
N LEU A 156 15.08 -3.99 26.54
CA LEU A 156 14.14 -5.08 26.22
C LEU A 156 14.93 -6.37 25.91
N ILE A 157 14.48 -7.51 26.46
CA ILE A 157 15.12 -8.83 26.31
C ILE A 157 14.13 -9.97 26.02
N GLY A 158 12.82 -9.73 26.14
CA GLY A 158 11.79 -10.72 25.83
C GLY A 158 10.41 -10.09 25.62
N ILE A 159 9.53 -10.83 24.95
CA ILE A 159 8.12 -10.49 24.68
C ILE A 159 7.26 -11.76 24.80
N ASN A 160 6.11 -11.66 25.47
CA ASN A 160 5.18 -12.79 25.72
C ASN A 160 5.88 -14.05 26.28
N GLY A 161 6.85 -13.85 27.17
CA GLY A 161 7.66 -14.92 27.79
C GLY A 161 8.77 -15.50 26.90
N LYS A 162 8.86 -15.11 25.63
CA LYS A 162 9.89 -15.55 24.67
C LYS A 162 11.09 -14.58 24.69
N PRO A 163 12.34 -15.07 24.64
CA PRO A 163 13.52 -14.22 24.52
C PRO A 163 13.65 -13.60 23.13
N LEU A 164 14.22 -12.40 23.06
CA LEU A 164 14.54 -11.72 21.80
C LEU A 164 15.92 -12.17 21.28
N LEU A 165 15.96 -12.74 20.06
CA LEU A 165 17.16 -13.36 19.47
C LEU A 165 17.33 -12.97 17.99
N GLY A 166 18.59 -12.79 17.56
CA GLY A 166 18.97 -12.62 16.15
C GLY A 166 18.53 -11.28 15.54
N LYS A 167 17.26 -11.23 15.10
CA LYS A 167 16.59 -10.05 14.53
C LYS A 167 15.40 -9.64 15.42
N PRO A 168 15.65 -8.97 16.55
CA PRO A 168 14.65 -8.81 17.61
C PRO A 168 13.54 -7.82 17.26
N GLU A 169 13.76 -6.92 16.31
CA GLU A 169 12.76 -6.00 15.81
C GLU A 169 11.67 -6.78 15.07
N GLU A 170 12.07 -7.72 14.22
CA GLU A 170 11.16 -8.60 13.48
C GLU A 170 10.42 -9.53 14.44
N GLN A 171 11.09 -10.07 15.46
CA GLN A 171 10.45 -10.90 16.49
C GLN A 171 9.44 -10.11 17.34
N PHE A 172 9.81 -8.91 17.81
CA PHE A 172 8.92 -8.05 18.60
C PHE A 172 7.71 -7.59 17.77
N MET A 173 7.93 -7.15 16.53
CA MET A 173 6.83 -6.77 15.63
C MET A 173 5.91 -7.96 15.31
N ARG A 174 6.44 -9.18 15.17
CA ARG A 174 5.63 -10.39 14.96
C ARG A 174 4.77 -10.74 16.17
N GLU A 175 5.33 -10.73 17.37
CA GLU A 175 4.58 -11.02 18.60
C GLU A 175 3.58 -9.90 18.97
N TRP A 176 3.91 -8.63 18.70
CA TRP A 176 2.94 -7.52 18.75
C TRP A 176 1.79 -7.74 17.75
N LYS A 177 2.11 -8.04 16.48
CA LYS A 177 1.08 -8.26 15.45
C LYS A 177 0.21 -9.48 15.76
N ARG A 178 0.77 -10.56 16.32
CA ARG A 178 0.02 -11.73 16.82
C ARG A 178 -0.96 -11.31 17.91
N ALA A 179 -0.52 -10.52 18.89
CA ALA A 179 -1.37 -10.01 19.97
C ALA A 179 -2.50 -9.09 19.44
N GLU A 180 -2.19 -8.16 18.53
CA GLU A 180 -3.15 -7.28 17.87
C GLU A 180 -4.21 -8.08 17.07
N ILE A 181 -3.75 -9.01 16.22
CA ILE A 181 -4.64 -9.90 15.44
C ILE A 181 -5.55 -10.72 16.36
N ARG A 182 -5.12 -11.03 17.58
CA ARG A 182 -5.88 -11.79 18.61
C ARG A 182 -6.73 -10.93 19.54
N GLU A 183 -6.76 -9.59 19.36
CA GLU A 183 -7.46 -8.66 20.27
C GLU A 183 -6.99 -8.75 21.74
N ALA A 184 -5.74 -9.15 21.95
CA ALA A 184 -5.14 -9.07 23.28
C ALA A 184 -5.09 -7.60 23.71
N SER A 185 -5.73 -7.27 24.84
CA SER A 185 -5.70 -5.90 25.40
C SER A 185 -4.30 -5.47 25.83
N SER A 186 -3.37 -6.41 25.97
CA SER A 186 -2.00 -6.14 26.38
C SER A 186 -1.01 -7.20 25.89
N ILE A 187 0.27 -6.84 25.88
CA ILE A 187 1.40 -7.78 25.77
C ILE A 187 2.28 -7.69 27.01
N SER A 188 3.01 -8.76 27.30
CA SER A 188 4.05 -8.74 28.33
C SER A 188 5.42 -8.53 27.69
N VAL A 189 6.23 -7.64 28.27
CA VAL A 189 7.58 -7.32 27.80
C VAL A 189 8.54 -7.48 28.97
N THR A 190 9.56 -8.31 28.79
CA THR A 190 10.61 -8.51 29.79
C THR A 190 11.80 -7.65 29.44
N LEU A 191 12.27 -6.87 30.41
CA LEU A 191 13.33 -5.90 30.23
C LEU A 191 14.28 -5.87 31.44
N TRP A 192 15.50 -5.39 31.20
CA TRP A 192 16.53 -5.17 32.21
C TRP A 192 16.74 -3.67 32.47
N ASN A 193 16.95 -3.29 33.74
CA ASN A 193 17.37 -1.95 34.17
C ASN A 193 18.33 -2.06 35.35
N LYS A 194 19.55 -1.49 35.24
CA LYS A 194 20.53 -1.34 36.34
C LYS A 194 20.87 -2.62 37.14
N GLY A 195 20.73 -3.80 36.53
CA GLY A 195 21.01 -5.10 37.14
C GLY A 195 19.78 -5.94 37.44
N GLU A 196 18.59 -5.34 37.48
CA GLU A 196 17.30 -6.03 37.70
C GLU A 196 16.65 -6.42 36.36
N ILE A 197 15.91 -7.53 36.36
CA ILE A 197 15.05 -7.96 35.25
C ILE A 197 13.60 -7.94 35.74
N LYS A 198 12.74 -7.19 35.05
CA LYS A 198 11.29 -7.10 35.31
C LYS A 198 10.51 -7.46 34.05
N THR A 199 9.33 -8.05 34.23
CA THR A 199 8.32 -8.12 33.16
C THR A 199 7.28 -7.05 33.44
N VAL A 200 6.99 -6.23 32.42
CA VAL A 200 5.94 -5.21 32.44
C VAL A 200 4.84 -5.57 31.45
N THR A 201 3.63 -5.11 31.72
CA THR A 201 2.48 -5.27 30.81
C THR A 201 2.28 -3.96 30.07
N LEU A 202 2.32 -3.99 28.73
CA LEU A 202 1.95 -2.86 27.88
C LEU A 202 0.48 -3.02 27.49
N ASP A 203 -0.34 -2.00 27.74
CA ASP A 203 -1.65 -1.89 27.11
C ASP A 203 -1.45 -1.65 25.60
N ILE A 204 -2.12 -2.44 24.77
CA ILE A 204 -2.10 -2.29 23.30
C ILE A 204 -3.51 -2.13 22.73
N SER A 205 -4.50 -1.87 23.59
CA SER A 205 -5.89 -1.71 23.20
C SER A 205 -6.12 -0.41 22.43
N VAL A 206 -7.04 -0.46 21.46
CA VAL A 206 -7.41 0.70 20.65
C VAL A 206 -8.36 1.57 21.45
N LYS A 207 -7.86 2.65 22.07
CA LYS A 207 -8.69 3.59 22.83
C LYS A 207 -9.60 4.40 21.91
N ILE A 208 -10.85 3.97 21.79
CA ILE A 208 -11.95 4.78 21.21
C ILE A 208 -12.24 5.97 22.15
N PRO A 209 -12.24 7.23 21.67
CA PRO A 209 -12.54 8.39 22.50
C PRO A 209 -13.99 8.41 23.01
N ASP A 210 -14.18 8.63 24.32
CA ASP A 210 -15.50 8.92 24.89
C ASP A 210 -15.67 10.43 25.14
N LEU A 211 -16.25 11.12 24.16
CA LEU A 211 -16.43 12.57 24.18
C LEU A 211 -17.42 13.01 25.28
N VAL A 212 -18.32 12.12 25.71
CA VAL A 212 -19.23 12.33 26.86
C VAL A 212 -18.47 12.35 28.19
N LYS A 213 -17.32 11.66 28.27
CA LYS A 213 -16.37 11.76 29.40
C LYS A 213 -15.35 12.89 29.27
N GLY A 214 -15.33 13.60 28.14
CA GLY A 214 -14.37 14.67 27.85
C GLY A 214 -13.06 14.22 27.23
N ASP A 215 -12.97 12.99 26.70
CA ASP A 215 -11.92 12.68 25.72
C ASP A 215 -12.05 13.60 24.49
N LYS A 216 -10.96 13.77 23.74
CA LYS A 216 -10.93 14.59 22.53
C LYS A 216 -11.10 13.72 21.27
N PRO A 217 -11.67 14.26 20.18
CA PRO A 217 -11.57 13.62 18.88
C PRO A 217 -10.10 13.44 18.46
N THR A 218 -9.83 12.39 17.70
CA THR A 218 -8.52 12.09 17.09
C THR A 218 -8.38 12.86 15.77
N ASP A 219 -7.72 12.27 14.75
CA ASP A 219 -7.60 12.84 13.40
C ASP A 219 -8.93 13.38 12.85
N LEU A 220 -8.85 14.43 12.02
CA LEU A 220 -10.03 15.10 11.50
C LEU A 220 -10.80 14.20 10.52
N HIS A 221 -12.04 13.90 10.91
CA HIS A 221 -13.06 13.25 10.10
C HIS A 221 -14.27 14.20 10.17
N ASP A 222 -14.85 14.61 9.04
CA ASP A 222 -15.99 15.54 9.02
C ASP A 222 -16.98 15.13 7.93
N TRP A 223 -18.07 14.47 8.30
CA TRP A 223 -19.02 13.88 7.36
C TRP A 223 -20.40 14.50 7.49
N GLN A 224 -21.03 14.77 6.35
CA GLN A 224 -22.42 15.19 6.27
C GLN A 224 -23.34 14.09 6.83
N LEU A 225 -24.29 14.47 7.69
CA LEU A 225 -25.21 13.55 8.35
C LEU A 225 -26.56 13.51 7.61
N GLY A 226 -26.52 13.32 6.29
CA GLY A 226 -27.69 13.24 5.41
C GLY A 226 -28.41 14.59 5.22
N PRO A 227 -29.74 14.57 4.97
CA PRO A 227 -30.54 15.77 4.69
C PRO A 227 -30.86 16.60 5.95
N THR A 228 -30.14 16.37 7.05
CA THR A 228 -30.33 17.06 8.34
C THR A 228 -29.78 18.49 8.34
N GLY A 229 -28.80 18.77 7.46
CA GLY A 229 -28.00 20.00 7.48
C GLY A 229 -26.90 20.00 8.55
N LEU A 230 -26.58 18.85 9.14
CA LEU A 230 -25.46 18.67 10.06
C LEU A 230 -24.25 18.07 9.34
N ASN A 231 -23.05 18.50 9.71
CA ASN A 231 -21.88 17.61 9.65
C ASN A 231 -21.54 17.14 11.07
N GLY A 232 -20.85 15.99 11.16
CA GLY A 232 -20.24 15.56 12.40
C GLY A 232 -18.89 14.86 12.22
N TRP A 233 -18.03 15.01 13.23
CA TRP A 233 -16.90 14.13 13.47
C TRP A 233 -17.39 12.81 14.06
N LEU A 234 -16.71 11.73 13.69
CA LEU A 234 -16.99 10.37 14.09
C LEU A 234 -15.68 9.60 14.28
N TYR A 235 -15.68 8.54 15.09
CA TYR A 235 -14.47 7.75 15.30
C TYR A 235 -14.20 6.79 14.14
N SER A 236 -12.92 6.60 13.80
CA SER A 236 -12.41 5.51 12.96
C SER A 236 -11.03 5.07 13.48
N GLU A 237 -10.66 3.80 13.27
CA GLU A 237 -9.25 3.42 13.35
C GLU A 237 -8.50 3.91 12.10
N ALA A 238 -7.16 3.79 12.11
CA ALA A 238 -6.30 4.20 11.00
C ALA A 238 -6.64 3.48 9.68
N THR A 239 -6.32 4.15 8.57
CA THR A 239 -6.71 3.88 7.16
C THR A 239 -6.52 2.46 6.60
N LEU A 240 -5.88 1.55 7.35
CA LEU A 240 -5.58 0.18 6.93
C LEU A 240 -6.35 -0.92 7.69
N LYS A 241 -7.06 -0.60 8.78
CA LYS A 241 -7.64 -1.61 9.68
C LYS A 241 -9.17 -1.63 9.71
N GLY A 242 -9.81 -0.46 9.75
CA GLY A 242 -11.27 -0.37 9.79
C GLY A 242 -11.78 1.02 9.45
N ALA A 243 -12.86 1.07 8.67
CA ALA A 243 -13.67 2.28 8.52
C ALA A 243 -14.43 2.58 9.83
N SER A 244 -15.20 3.68 9.86
CA SER A 244 -15.86 4.21 11.06
C SER A 244 -17.05 3.39 11.61
N HIS A 245 -17.03 2.07 11.42
CA HIS A 245 -17.97 1.11 11.99
C HIS A 245 -17.96 1.10 13.53
N ASP A 246 -16.86 1.54 14.17
CA ASP A 246 -16.74 1.72 15.63
C ASP A 246 -17.16 3.08 16.16
N ALA A 247 -17.70 3.95 15.31
CA ALA A 247 -18.39 5.15 15.78
C ALA A 247 -19.59 4.76 16.67
N ARG A 248 -19.57 5.19 17.93
CA ARG A 248 -20.70 5.14 18.89
C ARG A 248 -21.15 6.55 19.33
N GLN A 249 -20.49 7.59 18.82
CA GLN A 249 -20.76 9.00 19.11
C GLN A 249 -20.45 9.83 17.84
N LEU A 250 -21.24 10.88 17.59
CA LEU A 250 -21.05 11.81 16.47
C LEU A 250 -21.02 13.25 17.00
N LEU A 251 -19.87 13.93 16.92
CA LEU A 251 -19.69 15.31 17.41
C LEU A 251 -20.08 16.31 16.31
N ILE A 252 -21.09 17.16 16.54
CA ILE A 252 -21.56 18.15 15.57
C ILE A 252 -20.48 19.22 15.34
N THR A 253 -19.93 19.21 14.13
CA THR A 253 -18.86 20.07 13.61
C THR A 253 -19.39 21.23 12.77
N ARG A 254 -20.60 21.10 12.22
CA ARG A 254 -21.30 22.15 11.45
C ARG A 254 -22.81 21.98 11.56
N VAL A 255 -23.49 23.11 11.67
CA VAL A 255 -24.94 23.24 11.41
C VAL A 255 -25.09 24.18 10.22
N GLU A 256 -25.90 23.82 9.23
CA GLU A 256 -26.16 24.66 8.05
C GLU A 256 -27.37 25.58 8.28
N ASP A 257 -27.23 26.87 7.97
CA ASP A 257 -28.30 27.85 8.09
C ASP A 257 -29.51 27.50 7.21
N GLY A 258 -30.72 27.66 7.77
CA GLY A 258 -31.97 27.33 7.08
C GLY A 258 -32.25 25.83 6.91
N SER A 259 -31.40 24.94 7.44
CA SER A 259 -31.64 23.48 7.43
C SER A 259 -32.61 23.01 8.52
N ALA A 260 -33.01 21.73 8.44
CA ALA A 260 -33.87 21.07 9.43
C ALA A 260 -33.34 21.09 10.88
N ALA A 261 -32.03 21.23 11.07
CA ALA A 261 -31.36 21.32 12.37
C ALA A 261 -31.01 22.76 12.81
N ALA A 262 -31.18 23.76 11.93
CA ALA A 262 -30.89 25.16 12.23
C ALA A 262 -31.72 25.67 13.43
N GLY A 263 -31.07 26.36 14.37
CA GLY A 263 -31.70 26.85 15.61
C GLY A 263 -32.09 25.76 16.61
N LYS A 264 -31.80 24.48 16.34
CA LYS A 264 -32.07 23.34 17.24
C LYS A 264 -30.77 22.73 17.76
N ALA A 265 -29.87 22.35 16.85
CA ALA A 265 -28.53 21.84 17.17
C ALA A 265 -27.56 22.99 17.50
N GLU A 266 -26.59 22.71 18.36
CA GLU A 266 -25.47 23.60 18.67
C GLU A 266 -24.14 22.99 18.18
N LEU A 267 -23.16 23.84 17.84
CA LEU A 267 -21.80 23.39 17.54
C LEU A 267 -21.19 22.75 18.81
N GLY A 268 -20.62 21.55 18.69
CA GLY A 268 -20.07 20.79 19.82
C GLY A 268 -21.09 19.93 20.58
N ASP A 269 -22.34 19.85 20.14
CA ASP A 269 -23.27 18.78 20.53
C ASP A 269 -22.70 17.40 20.17
N ILE A 270 -22.93 16.39 21.00
CA ILE A 270 -22.55 15.01 20.68
C ILE A 270 -23.84 14.18 20.52
N ILE A 271 -24.15 13.75 19.29
CA ILE A 271 -25.21 12.78 19.04
C ILE A 271 -24.71 11.42 19.53
N ILE A 272 -25.38 10.89 20.55
CA ILE A 272 -25.05 9.61 21.20
C ILE A 272 -26.07 8.51 20.86
N GLY A 273 -27.15 8.85 20.15
CA GLY A 273 -28.23 7.93 19.83
C GLY A 273 -29.37 8.53 19.00
N VAL A 274 -30.44 7.76 18.84
CA VAL A 274 -31.69 8.13 18.15
C VAL A 274 -32.90 7.54 18.88
N ASP A 275 -34.05 8.21 18.82
CA ASP A 275 -35.33 7.77 19.42
C ASP A 275 -35.20 7.25 20.87
N GLY A 276 -34.49 8.01 21.71
CA GLY A 276 -34.25 7.70 23.13
C GLY A 276 -33.27 6.55 23.40
N ARG A 277 -32.59 6.00 22.39
CA ARG A 277 -31.64 4.88 22.53
C ARG A 277 -30.23 5.27 22.07
N ARG A 278 -29.23 4.98 22.90
CA ARG A 278 -27.81 5.17 22.58
C ARG A 278 -27.35 4.24 21.44
N PHE A 279 -26.29 4.62 20.73
CA PHE A 279 -25.70 3.79 19.66
C PHE A 279 -24.95 2.59 20.24
N GLU A 280 -25.50 1.39 20.07
CA GLU A 280 -24.88 0.10 20.46
C GLU A 280 -24.02 -0.52 19.33
N SER A 281 -24.12 0.02 18.11
CA SER A 281 -23.40 -0.41 16.90
C SER A 281 -23.04 0.81 16.05
N ASP A 282 -22.54 0.61 14.81
CA ASP A 282 -22.19 1.66 13.84
C ASP A 282 -23.22 2.80 13.79
N ALA A 283 -22.89 3.92 14.43
CA ALA A 283 -23.75 5.08 14.59
C ALA A 283 -24.24 5.66 13.24
N ARG A 284 -23.45 5.48 12.17
CA ARG A 284 -23.72 5.98 10.82
C ARG A 284 -24.83 5.15 10.19
N ARG A 285 -24.75 3.82 10.31
CA ARG A 285 -25.78 2.87 9.85
C ARG A 285 -27.07 2.98 10.67
N VAL A 286 -26.98 3.26 11.97
CA VAL A 286 -28.17 3.50 12.81
C VAL A 286 -28.83 4.84 12.46
N LEU A 287 -28.07 5.93 12.37
CA LEU A 287 -28.58 7.26 12.02
C LEU A 287 -29.20 7.28 10.61
N ALA A 288 -28.57 6.64 9.63
CA ALA A 288 -29.14 6.55 8.28
C ALA A 288 -30.49 5.80 8.26
N LYS A 289 -30.63 4.69 9.00
CA LYS A 289 -31.91 4.00 9.16
C LYS A 289 -32.96 4.89 9.83
N ALA A 290 -32.57 5.68 10.83
CA ALA A 290 -33.46 6.64 11.49
C ALA A 290 -33.89 7.77 10.53
N ILE A 291 -33.00 8.31 9.70
CA ILE A 291 -33.34 9.26 8.62
C ILE A 291 -34.34 8.64 7.64
N VAL A 292 -34.05 7.44 7.12
CA VAL A 292 -34.94 6.74 6.17
C VAL A 292 -36.32 6.42 6.78
N ALA A 293 -36.38 6.18 8.09
CA ALA A 293 -37.63 6.00 8.82
C ALA A 293 -38.38 7.33 9.02
N ALA A 294 -37.70 8.39 9.46
CA ALA A 294 -38.28 9.71 9.73
C ALA A 294 -38.90 10.33 8.47
N GLU A 295 -38.25 10.20 7.31
CA GLU A 295 -38.73 10.70 6.02
C GLU A 295 -40.06 10.05 5.55
N LYS A 296 -40.50 8.93 6.14
CA LYS A 296 -41.77 8.29 5.77
C LYS A 296 -42.96 9.18 6.10
N LYS A 297 -44.00 9.14 5.26
CA LYS A 297 -45.25 9.89 5.49
C LYS A 297 -45.89 9.61 6.87
N ALA A 298 -45.79 8.36 7.35
CA ALA A 298 -46.34 7.96 8.66
C ALA A 298 -45.58 8.53 9.87
N ASN A 299 -44.37 9.07 9.68
CA ASN A 299 -43.53 9.66 10.72
C ASN A 299 -43.38 11.19 10.57
N GLU A 300 -44.07 11.79 9.59
CA GLU A 300 -44.19 13.25 9.40
C GLU A 300 -42.83 14.00 9.29
N GLY A 301 -41.78 13.32 8.82
CA GLY A 301 -40.43 13.89 8.74
C GLY A 301 -39.68 13.94 10.07
N ARG A 302 -40.29 13.52 11.19
CA ARG A 302 -39.74 13.70 12.54
C ARG A 302 -38.62 12.71 12.83
N LEU A 303 -37.40 13.22 13.01
CA LEU A 303 -36.22 12.49 13.47
C LEU A 303 -35.84 12.99 14.87
N ASN A 304 -35.79 12.08 15.84
CA ASN A 304 -35.38 12.40 17.21
C ASN A 304 -33.94 11.92 17.43
N LEU A 305 -33.03 12.86 17.67
CA LEU A 305 -31.63 12.59 18.00
C LEU A 305 -31.47 12.62 19.52
N LEU A 306 -30.82 11.62 20.10
CA LEU A 306 -30.40 11.67 21.50
C LEU A 306 -29.04 12.38 21.56
N VAL A 307 -29.01 13.57 22.17
CA VAL A 307 -27.86 14.47 22.15
C VAL A 307 -27.34 14.70 23.57
N TYR A 308 -26.03 14.65 23.73
CA TYR A 308 -25.33 15.12 24.93
C TYR A 308 -24.83 16.55 24.70
N ARG A 309 -25.33 17.49 25.51
CA ARG A 309 -25.00 18.92 25.49
C ARG A 309 -24.64 19.38 26.90
N LYS A 310 -23.44 19.94 27.07
CA LYS A 310 -23.00 20.66 28.29
C LYS A 310 -23.29 19.89 29.60
N GLY A 311 -22.99 18.59 29.64
CA GLY A 311 -23.16 17.75 30.83
C GLY A 311 -24.48 16.99 30.93
N LYS A 312 -25.39 17.07 29.95
CA LYS A 312 -26.74 16.46 30.01
C LYS A 312 -27.11 15.76 28.71
N GLU A 313 -27.81 14.64 28.83
CA GLU A 313 -28.52 13.98 27.72
C GLU A 313 -29.88 14.64 27.53
N MET A 314 -30.31 14.83 26.28
CA MET A 314 -31.61 15.40 25.91
C MET A 314 -32.04 14.95 24.50
N ASP A 315 -33.35 14.81 24.29
CA ASP A 315 -33.92 14.55 22.96
C ASP A 315 -33.99 15.84 22.14
N LEU A 316 -33.54 15.76 20.89
CA LEU A 316 -33.50 16.85 19.92
C LEU A 316 -34.28 16.44 18.67
N SER A 317 -35.47 17.01 18.48
CA SER A 317 -36.38 16.63 17.38
C SER A 317 -36.26 17.59 16.19
N ILE A 318 -35.75 17.08 15.06
CA ILE A 318 -35.65 17.78 13.77
C ILE A 318 -36.72 17.26 12.79
N THR A 319 -37.06 18.09 11.80
CA THR A 319 -38.15 17.82 10.86
C THR A 319 -37.59 17.82 9.45
N LEU A 320 -37.42 16.63 8.88
CA LEU A 320 -36.94 16.40 7.52
C LEU A 320 -38.08 16.55 6.50
N ALA A 321 -37.73 16.65 5.23
CA ALA A 321 -38.72 16.56 4.15
C ALA A 321 -39.34 15.16 4.10
N VAL A 322 -40.67 15.08 4.00
CA VAL A 322 -41.36 13.80 3.77
C VAL A 322 -41.08 13.32 2.35
N MET A 323 -40.60 12.08 2.24
CA MET A 323 -40.30 11.39 0.99
C MET A 323 -41.29 10.23 0.76
N PRO A 324 -41.39 9.70 -0.47
CA PRO A 324 -42.04 8.41 -0.69
C PRO A 324 -41.30 7.28 0.06
N ASP A 325 -42.02 6.20 0.37
CA ASP A 325 -41.42 5.00 0.97
C ASP A 325 -40.53 4.24 -0.03
N SER A 326 -39.45 3.62 0.48
CA SER A 326 -38.54 2.78 -0.33
C SER A 326 -39.20 1.45 -0.71
N SER A 327 -39.08 1.04 -1.97
CA SER A 327 -39.45 -0.31 -2.41
C SER A 327 -38.42 -1.35 -1.96
N ALA A 328 -38.88 -2.57 -1.69
CA ALA A 328 -38.01 -3.71 -1.40
C ALA A 328 -37.06 -4.09 -2.56
N THR A 329 -37.37 -3.63 -3.78
CA THR A 329 -36.57 -3.82 -5.01
C THR A 329 -35.73 -2.60 -5.38
N SER A 330 -35.56 -1.61 -4.50
CA SER A 330 -34.72 -0.42 -4.76
C SER A 330 -33.34 -0.82 -5.32
N PRO A 331 -32.87 -0.24 -6.44
CA PRO A 331 -33.35 1.00 -7.06
C PRO A 331 -34.53 0.84 -8.03
N TYR A 332 -34.91 -0.39 -8.37
CA TYR A 332 -36.01 -0.70 -9.29
C TYR A 332 -37.37 -0.49 -8.63
N ASP A 333 -38.35 -0.01 -9.40
CA ASP A 333 -39.76 0.05 -9.01
C ASP A 333 -39.98 0.82 -7.69
N CYS A 334 -39.23 1.92 -7.50
CA CYS A 334 -39.03 2.57 -6.20
C CYS A 334 -39.29 4.09 -6.26
N PRO A 335 -40.49 4.56 -5.84
CA PRO A 335 -40.84 5.98 -5.86
C PRO A 335 -39.88 6.88 -5.06
N LYS A 336 -39.24 6.36 -4.00
CA LYS A 336 -38.21 7.11 -3.27
C LYS A 336 -36.96 7.33 -4.12
N THR A 337 -36.54 6.31 -4.88
CA THR A 337 -35.39 6.39 -5.79
C THR A 337 -35.64 7.40 -6.90
N ASP A 338 -36.84 7.41 -7.51
CA ASP A 338 -37.18 8.39 -8.53
C ASP A 338 -37.23 9.82 -7.95
N MET A 339 -37.76 10.03 -6.74
CA MET A 339 -37.69 11.34 -6.06
C MET A 339 -36.25 11.79 -5.77
N ILE A 340 -35.36 10.86 -5.41
CA ILE A 340 -33.93 11.15 -5.21
C ILE A 340 -33.26 11.50 -6.56
N ILE A 341 -33.59 10.79 -7.65
CA ILE A 341 -33.12 11.09 -9.01
C ILE A 341 -33.58 12.49 -9.45
N GLU A 342 -34.85 12.85 -9.24
CA GLU A 342 -35.37 14.18 -9.57
C GLU A 342 -34.65 15.30 -8.79
N ASN A 343 -34.38 15.10 -7.50
CA ASN A 343 -33.64 16.06 -6.69
C ASN A 343 -32.16 16.18 -7.12
N ALA A 344 -31.50 15.06 -7.45
CA ALA A 344 -30.13 15.03 -7.96
C ALA A 344 -30.00 15.72 -9.34
N VAL A 345 -30.95 15.46 -10.25
CA VAL A 345 -31.04 16.13 -11.56
C VAL A 345 -31.27 17.63 -11.38
N ARG A 346 -32.14 18.04 -10.45
CA ARG A 346 -32.38 19.47 -10.15
C ARG A 346 -31.10 20.16 -9.66
N HIS A 347 -30.39 19.58 -8.69
CA HIS A 347 -29.12 20.11 -8.19
C HIS A 347 -28.09 20.32 -9.31
N ILE A 348 -27.95 19.37 -10.24
CA ILE A 348 -27.04 19.50 -11.39
C ILE A 348 -27.52 20.57 -12.40
N LYS A 349 -28.84 20.71 -12.65
CA LYS A 349 -29.37 21.78 -13.52
C LYS A 349 -29.13 23.17 -12.93
N ASP A 350 -29.41 23.34 -11.64
CA ASP A 350 -29.29 24.61 -10.93
C ASP A 350 -27.82 25.05 -10.76
N ASN A 351 -26.88 24.10 -10.74
CA ASN A 351 -25.44 24.34 -10.60
C ASN A 351 -24.65 23.98 -11.88
N LYS A 352 -25.30 23.97 -13.06
CA LYS A 352 -24.71 23.43 -14.30
C LYS A 352 -23.35 24.02 -14.66
N ASP A 353 -23.16 25.32 -14.46
CA ASP A 353 -21.95 26.03 -14.91
C ASP A 353 -20.72 25.75 -14.00
N SER A 354 -20.94 25.21 -12.79
CA SER A 354 -19.86 24.74 -11.90
C SER A 354 -19.68 23.21 -11.95
N LEU A 355 -20.74 22.45 -12.24
CA LEU A 355 -20.74 20.98 -12.22
C LEU A 355 -20.59 20.29 -13.58
N LEU A 356 -20.83 20.98 -14.71
CA LEU A 356 -20.75 20.42 -16.08
C LEU A 356 -19.68 21.15 -16.90
N LYS A 357 -18.47 21.26 -16.37
CA LYS A 357 -17.37 21.96 -17.04
C LYS A 357 -16.67 21.05 -18.07
N PRO A 358 -16.48 21.50 -19.32
CA PRO A 358 -15.63 20.79 -20.27
C PRO A 358 -14.17 20.84 -19.79
N GLY A 359 -13.48 19.70 -19.88
CA GLY A 359 -12.07 19.56 -19.46
C GLY A 359 -11.83 19.23 -17.97
N GLU A 360 -12.88 19.12 -17.15
CA GLU A 360 -12.79 18.57 -15.79
C GLU A 360 -13.48 17.19 -15.73
N TRP A 361 -12.76 16.16 -15.26
CA TRP A 361 -13.22 14.77 -15.20
C TRP A 361 -14.53 14.56 -14.42
N LEU A 362 -14.76 15.33 -13.34
CA LEU A 362 -16.05 15.36 -12.62
C LEU A 362 -17.20 15.88 -13.50
N GLY A 363 -16.94 16.83 -14.40
CA GLY A 363 -17.93 17.34 -15.36
C GLY A 363 -18.44 16.25 -16.30
N TYR A 364 -17.54 15.38 -16.77
CA TYR A 364 -17.92 14.22 -17.58
C TYR A 364 -18.68 13.14 -16.79
N ILE A 365 -18.35 12.91 -15.52
CA ILE A 365 -19.10 12.00 -14.64
C ILE A 365 -20.52 12.54 -14.37
N ASN A 366 -20.66 13.86 -14.16
CA ASN A 366 -21.97 14.51 -14.04
C ASN A 366 -22.77 14.43 -15.35
N GLY A 367 -22.13 14.63 -16.50
CA GLY A 367 -22.72 14.39 -17.82
C GLY A 367 -23.18 12.95 -18.05
N LEU A 368 -22.38 11.96 -17.62
CA LEU A 368 -22.76 10.54 -17.66
C LEU A 368 -23.96 10.21 -16.75
N GLY A 369 -24.04 10.83 -15.57
CA GLY A 369 -25.22 10.71 -14.69
C GLY A 369 -26.49 11.25 -15.35
N LEU A 370 -26.43 12.44 -15.97
CA LEU A 370 -27.57 13.00 -16.72
C LEU A 370 -27.96 12.12 -17.92
N LEU A 371 -26.99 11.62 -18.69
CA LEU A 371 -27.22 10.68 -19.80
C LEU A 371 -27.92 9.40 -19.35
N ALA A 372 -27.47 8.81 -18.24
CA ALA A 372 -28.00 7.58 -17.66
C ALA A 372 -29.47 7.68 -17.23
N SER A 373 -29.98 8.89 -16.97
CA SER A 373 -31.36 9.10 -16.53
C SER A 373 -32.43 8.79 -17.60
N GLY A 374 -32.05 8.68 -18.88
CA GLY A 374 -32.98 8.45 -20.01
C GLY A 374 -33.82 9.67 -20.40
N ARG A 375 -33.74 10.78 -19.67
CA ARG A 375 -34.59 11.96 -19.88
C ARG A 375 -34.18 12.77 -21.10
N ASP A 376 -35.16 13.25 -21.85
CA ASP A 376 -34.94 14.08 -23.03
C ASP A 376 -34.89 15.59 -22.72
N ASP A 377 -35.52 16.06 -21.63
CA ASP A 377 -35.43 17.48 -21.20
C ASP A 377 -34.01 17.90 -20.77
N LEU A 378 -33.14 16.92 -20.55
CA LEU A 378 -31.73 17.12 -20.20
C LEU A 378 -30.80 17.13 -21.42
N MET A 379 -31.28 16.66 -22.58
CA MET A 379 -30.44 16.50 -23.77
C MET A 379 -29.83 17.81 -24.31
N PRO A 380 -30.47 19.00 -24.23
CA PRO A 380 -29.79 20.25 -24.56
C PRO A 380 -28.55 20.49 -23.69
N ILE A 381 -28.67 20.34 -22.36
CA ILE A 381 -27.57 20.57 -21.41
C ILE A 381 -26.43 19.55 -21.62
N VAL A 382 -26.79 18.29 -21.86
CA VAL A 382 -25.82 17.22 -22.18
C VAL A 382 -25.11 17.49 -23.51
N ARG A 383 -25.86 17.95 -24.53
CA ARG A 383 -25.31 18.32 -25.84
C ARG A 383 -24.35 19.51 -25.73
N ASP A 384 -24.69 20.53 -24.94
CA ASP A 384 -23.82 21.69 -24.72
C ASP A 384 -22.47 21.26 -24.14
N LEU A 385 -22.45 20.37 -23.13
CA LEU A 385 -21.22 19.78 -22.60
C LEU A 385 -20.45 18.97 -23.65
N ALA A 386 -21.13 18.15 -24.46
CA ALA A 386 -20.48 17.36 -25.51
C ALA A 386 -19.86 18.24 -26.62
N HIS A 387 -20.58 19.26 -27.07
CA HIS A 387 -20.11 20.19 -28.11
C HIS A 387 -19.01 21.13 -27.60
N ALA A 388 -19.09 21.59 -26.36
CA ALA A 388 -18.02 22.34 -25.70
C ALA A 388 -16.77 21.48 -25.41
N SER A 389 -16.87 20.15 -25.56
CA SER A 389 -15.77 19.20 -25.36
C SER A 389 -15.17 18.66 -26.67
N LEU A 390 -15.60 19.15 -27.83
CA LEU A 390 -14.96 18.82 -29.11
C LEU A 390 -13.51 19.31 -29.16
N LEU A 391 -12.69 18.68 -30.00
CA LEU A 391 -11.42 19.26 -30.42
C LEU A 391 -11.64 20.61 -31.11
N LYS A 392 -10.74 21.57 -30.87
CA LYS A 392 -10.73 22.83 -31.61
C LYS A 392 -10.18 22.59 -33.01
N ASN A 393 -10.56 23.43 -33.97
CA ASN A 393 -10.16 23.24 -35.37
C ASN A 393 -8.63 23.13 -35.51
N ALA A 394 -8.18 22.04 -36.15
CA ALA A 394 -6.78 21.64 -36.31
C ALA A 394 -5.99 21.28 -35.03
N GLU A 395 -6.65 21.14 -33.87
CA GLU A 395 -6.05 20.57 -32.67
C GLU A 395 -5.69 19.08 -32.88
N LYS A 396 -4.47 18.69 -32.52
CA LYS A 396 -4.03 17.29 -32.43
C LYS A 396 -3.39 17.06 -31.08
N LEU A 397 -3.74 15.95 -30.44
CA LEU A 397 -3.17 15.54 -29.17
C LEU A 397 -1.76 14.96 -29.40
N SER A 398 -0.90 15.12 -28.40
CA SER A 398 0.46 14.61 -28.43
C SER A 398 0.70 13.67 -27.25
N ILE A 399 1.48 12.63 -27.50
CA ILE A 399 2.08 11.76 -26.47
C ILE A 399 3.62 11.78 -26.57
N GLU A 400 4.18 12.78 -27.24
CA GLU A 400 5.64 12.94 -27.31
C GLU A 400 6.23 13.12 -25.91
N LYS A 401 5.50 13.83 -25.03
CA LYS A 401 5.96 14.28 -23.71
C LYS A 401 5.06 13.83 -22.56
N HIS A 402 5.63 13.77 -21.37
CA HIS A 402 4.97 13.35 -20.13
C HIS A 402 3.86 14.34 -19.71
N MET A 403 2.61 13.94 -19.91
CA MET A 403 1.43 14.68 -19.48
C MET A 403 0.91 14.19 -18.12
N SER A 404 1.24 14.91 -17.05
CA SER A 404 0.73 14.62 -15.70
C SER A 404 -0.80 14.64 -15.67
N MET A 405 -1.40 13.63 -15.02
CA MET A 405 -2.85 13.38 -14.94
C MET A 405 -3.58 13.23 -16.29
N GLY A 406 -2.88 13.16 -17.43
CA GLY A 406 -3.49 13.10 -18.77
C GLY A 406 -4.47 11.94 -18.94
N CYS A 407 -4.13 10.77 -18.40
CA CYS A 407 -4.97 9.57 -18.44
C CYS A 407 -6.36 9.80 -17.83
N TRP A 408 -6.44 10.53 -16.72
CA TRP A 408 -7.68 10.80 -15.98
C TRP A 408 -8.63 11.72 -16.74
N GLN A 409 -8.11 12.77 -17.38
CA GLN A 409 -8.95 13.71 -18.12
C GLN A 409 -9.42 13.10 -19.45
N TRP A 410 -8.57 12.31 -20.11
CA TRP A 410 -8.87 11.73 -21.41
C TRP A 410 -9.80 10.52 -21.30
N SER A 411 -9.72 9.73 -20.23
CA SER A 411 -10.60 8.57 -20.02
C SER A 411 -12.06 8.99 -19.89
N TYR A 412 -12.41 9.78 -18.87
CA TYR A 412 -13.80 10.19 -18.62
C TYR A 412 -14.38 11.04 -19.75
N LYS A 413 -13.57 11.89 -20.41
CA LYS A 413 -13.98 12.61 -21.64
C LYS A 413 -14.42 11.65 -22.74
N THR A 414 -13.60 10.65 -23.04
CA THR A 414 -13.85 9.71 -24.14
C THR A 414 -15.07 8.84 -23.84
N VAL A 415 -15.18 8.31 -22.61
CA VAL A 415 -16.35 7.54 -22.15
C VAL A 415 -17.65 8.35 -22.29
N PHE A 416 -17.67 9.61 -21.82
CA PHE A 416 -18.82 10.50 -21.95
C PHE A 416 -19.21 10.77 -23.41
N LEU A 417 -18.25 11.09 -24.28
CA LEU A 417 -18.53 11.37 -25.69
C LEU A 417 -19.01 10.11 -26.45
N CYS A 418 -18.46 8.94 -26.13
CA CYS A 418 -18.95 7.68 -26.70
C CYS A 418 -20.38 7.37 -26.28
N GLU A 419 -20.72 7.47 -24.99
CA GLU A 419 -22.10 7.22 -24.51
C GLU A 419 -23.09 8.26 -25.02
N TYR A 420 -22.67 9.52 -25.19
CA TYR A 420 -23.45 10.55 -25.87
C TYR A 420 -23.74 10.17 -27.33
N TYR A 421 -22.73 9.77 -28.11
CA TYR A 421 -22.93 9.30 -29.48
C TYR A 421 -23.84 8.06 -29.53
N LEU A 422 -23.61 7.08 -28.64
CA LEU A 422 -24.36 5.82 -28.57
C LEU A 422 -25.81 5.98 -28.06
N ARG A 423 -26.18 7.15 -27.51
CA ARG A 423 -27.59 7.54 -27.24
C ARG A 423 -28.20 8.44 -28.33
N THR A 424 -27.41 9.23 -29.06
CA THR A 424 -27.93 10.31 -29.93
C THR A 424 -27.70 10.14 -31.44
N GLY A 425 -26.68 9.39 -31.85
CA GLY A 425 -26.19 9.35 -33.23
C GLY A 425 -25.51 10.65 -33.72
N ASP A 426 -25.21 11.60 -32.83
CA ASP A 426 -24.62 12.90 -33.18
C ASP A 426 -23.17 12.76 -33.67
N LYS A 427 -22.99 12.71 -34.99
CA LYS A 427 -21.69 12.49 -35.63
C LYS A 427 -20.66 13.59 -35.37
N ALA A 428 -21.04 14.74 -34.81
CA ALA A 428 -20.10 15.82 -34.51
C ALA A 428 -18.98 15.40 -33.52
N VAL A 429 -19.26 14.46 -32.61
CA VAL A 429 -18.27 13.99 -31.63
C VAL A 429 -17.31 12.92 -32.15
N LEU A 430 -17.60 12.26 -33.28
CA LEU A 430 -16.80 11.13 -33.77
C LEU A 430 -15.32 11.46 -34.02
N PRO A 431 -14.94 12.58 -34.67
CA PRO A 431 -13.51 12.91 -34.87
C PRO A 431 -12.78 13.19 -33.54
N THR A 432 -13.50 13.63 -32.51
CA THR A 432 -12.94 13.80 -31.17
C THR A 432 -12.76 12.44 -30.49
N ILE A 433 -13.75 11.54 -30.58
CA ILE A 433 -13.62 10.17 -30.05
C ILE A 433 -12.44 9.44 -30.71
N GLU A 434 -12.29 9.54 -32.03
CA GLU A 434 -11.23 8.88 -32.78
C GLU A 434 -9.83 9.32 -32.36
N GLU A 435 -9.54 10.62 -32.35
CA GLU A 435 -8.22 11.14 -31.96
C GLU A 435 -7.91 10.84 -30.49
N TYR A 436 -8.86 11.02 -29.56
CA TYR A 436 -8.64 10.69 -28.16
C TYR A 436 -8.40 9.19 -27.94
N ALA A 437 -9.23 8.31 -28.51
CA ALA A 437 -9.07 6.86 -28.35
C ALA A 437 -7.77 6.35 -29.01
N THR A 438 -7.43 6.86 -30.20
CA THR A 438 -6.15 6.56 -30.87
C THR A 438 -4.96 6.94 -29.99
N LYS A 439 -5.00 8.12 -29.36
CA LYS A 439 -3.88 8.64 -28.57
C LYS A 439 -3.80 8.00 -27.18
N ILE A 440 -4.92 7.56 -26.62
CA ILE A 440 -4.96 6.65 -25.45
C ILE A 440 -4.28 5.33 -25.78
N ALA A 441 -4.58 4.73 -26.93
CA ALA A 441 -4.01 3.46 -27.38
C ALA A 441 -2.50 3.54 -27.64
N MET A 442 -2.07 4.54 -28.43
CA MET A 442 -0.64 4.85 -28.65
C MET A 442 0.11 5.10 -27.32
N GLY A 443 -0.55 5.71 -26.34
CA GLY A 443 0.00 6.05 -25.03
C GLY A 443 -0.03 4.91 -23.99
N GLN A 444 -0.41 3.69 -24.38
CA GLN A 444 -0.32 2.50 -23.53
C GLN A 444 1.13 1.99 -23.47
N SER A 445 1.55 1.43 -22.33
CA SER A 445 2.85 0.74 -22.21
C SER A 445 2.89 -0.58 -22.99
N GLY A 446 4.09 -1.07 -23.29
CA GLY A 446 4.30 -2.35 -23.97
C GLY A 446 3.70 -3.56 -23.24
N VAL A 447 3.49 -3.47 -21.92
CA VAL A 447 2.88 -4.54 -21.09
C VAL A 447 1.37 -4.37 -20.89
N GLY A 448 0.71 -3.49 -21.65
CA GLY A 448 -0.76 -3.33 -21.64
C GLY A 448 -1.32 -2.35 -20.60
N THR A 449 -0.47 -1.57 -19.92
CA THR A 449 -0.87 -0.72 -18.77
C THR A 449 -0.76 0.79 -19.04
N TRP A 450 -1.42 1.58 -18.19
CA TRP A 450 -1.37 3.06 -18.19
C TRP A 450 -1.07 3.59 -16.78
N GLY A 451 -0.45 4.77 -16.69
CA GLY A 451 -0.11 5.44 -15.43
C GLY A 451 -1.05 6.61 -15.10
N HIS A 452 -0.58 7.53 -14.24
CA HIS A 452 -1.20 8.88 -14.16
C HIS A 452 -0.97 9.66 -15.46
N ALA A 453 0.16 9.39 -16.11
CA ALA A 453 0.53 9.84 -17.44
C ALA A 453 0.64 8.63 -18.39
N PHE A 454 0.59 8.90 -19.69
CA PHE A 454 0.82 7.92 -20.74
C PHE A 454 2.28 7.42 -20.79
N ALA A 455 2.52 6.32 -21.51
CA ALA A 455 3.84 5.90 -21.96
C ALA A 455 4.34 6.86 -23.05
N ALA A 456 4.72 8.07 -22.66
CA ALA A 456 5.18 9.11 -23.56
C ALA A 456 6.47 8.70 -24.30
N ILE A 457 6.61 9.16 -25.55
CA ILE A 457 7.74 8.77 -26.41
C ILE A 457 9.08 9.19 -25.77
N GLU A 458 9.17 10.34 -25.11
CA GLU A 458 10.38 10.77 -24.41
C GLU A 458 10.85 9.84 -23.26
N ASN A 459 10.01 8.89 -22.79
CA ASN A 459 10.41 7.91 -21.77
C ASN A 459 11.46 6.91 -22.28
N GLU A 460 11.41 6.54 -23.58
CA GLU A 460 12.24 5.50 -24.22
C GLU A 460 12.65 5.77 -25.68
N GLY A 461 12.27 6.92 -26.25
CA GLY A 461 12.48 7.25 -27.67
C GLY A 461 11.55 6.50 -28.63
N ARG A 462 10.48 5.86 -28.14
CA ARG A 462 9.56 5.02 -28.94
C ARG A 462 8.14 4.96 -28.36
N LEU A 463 7.18 4.56 -29.19
CA LEU A 463 5.86 4.14 -28.75
C LEU A 463 5.95 2.89 -27.85
N HIS A 464 4.98 2.76 -26.94
CA HIS A 464 4.83 1.62 -26.02
C HIS A 464 6.07 1.34 -25.16
N GLY A 465 6.78 2.39 -24.76
CA GLY A 465 7.81 2.32 -23.73
C GLY A 465 7.26 2.06 -22.32
N ARG A 466 8.13 2.13 -21.32
CA ARG A 466 7.73 2.17 -19.90
C ARG A 466 6.82 3.37 -19.58
N LEU A 467 6.07 3.24 -18.50
CA LEU A 467 5.28 4.32 -17.92
C LEU A 467 6.18 5.35 -17.20
N GLY A 468 5.75 6.61 -17.23
CA GLY A 468 6.30 7.66 -16.39
C GLY A 468 5.75 7.62 -14.96
N GLY A 469 6.26 8.49 -14.09
CA GLY A 469 5.88 8.52 -12.67
C GLY A 469 6.22 7.22 -11.95
N TYR A 470 5.31 6.75 -11.08
CA TYR A 470 5.52 5.52 -10.28
C TYR A 470 4.96 4.24 -10.92
N GLY A 471 4.44 4.30 -12.16
CA GLY A 471 3.95 3.13 -12.89
C GLY A 471 2.42 3.04 -13.01
N ALA A 472 1.91 1.81 -13.01
CA ALA A 472 0.55 1.51 -13.47
C ALA A 472 -0.57 1.85 -12.48
N ILE A 473 -1.57 2.57 -12.97
CA ILE A 473 -2.76 3.06 -12.24
C ILE A 473 -3.96 2.27 -12.74
N ASN A 474 -4.13 1.05 -12.26
CA ASN A 474 -5.05 0.09 -12.88
C ASN A 474 -6.53 0.51 -12.85
N GLN A 475 -6.96 1.36 -11.92
CA GLN A 475 -8.29 2.00 -11.98
C GLN A 475 -8.45 2.81 -13.28
N GLN A 476 -7.44 3.60 -13.65
CA GLN A 476 -7.44 4.34 -14.91
C GLN A 476 -7.15 3.44 -16.12
N GLY A 477 -6.30 2.42 -15.99
CA GLY A 477 -6.12 1.43 -17.05
C GLY A 477 -7.44 0.76 -17.46
N LEU A 478 -8.27 0.37 -16.49
CA LEU A 478 -9.63 -0.15 -16.74
C LEU A 478 -10.57 0.92 -17.33
N THR A 479 -10.53 2.16 -16.83
CA THR A 479 -11.36 3.25 -17.37
C THR A 479 -10.98 3.58 -18.82
N LEU A 480 -9.70 3.49 -19.18
CA LEU A 480 -9.19 3.67 -20.54
C LEU A 480 -9.54 2.48 -21.45
N MET A 481 -9.47 1.23 -20.94
CA MET A 481 -9.97 0.06 -21.68
C MET A 481 -11.47 0.19 -22.01
N ILE A 482 -12.29 0.61 -21.04
CA ILE A 482 -13.72 0.91 -21.27
C ILE A 482 -13.88 1.98 -22.36
N ALA A 483 -13.06 3.05 -22.36
CA ALA A 483 -13.08 4.08 -23.38
C ALA A 483 -12.75 3.55 -24.79
N LEU A 484 -11.74 2.69 -24.93
CA LEU A 484 -11.35 2.07 -26.20
C LEU A 484 -12.43 1.12 -26.75
N LEU A 485 -13.03 0.29 -25.88
CA LEU A 485 -14.12 -0.62 -26.24
C LEU A 485 -15.37 0.16 -26.68
N LEU A 486 -15.72 1.24 -25.97
CA LEU A 486 -16.80 2.14 -26.36
C LEU A 486 -16.51 2.87 -27.69
N ALA A 487 -15.26 3.26 -27.95
CA ALA A 487 -14.87 3.89 -29.22
C ALA A 487 -15.03 2.93 -30.42
N GLN A 488 -14.59 1.67 -30.29
CA GLN A 488 -14.92 0.63 -31.29
C GLN A 488 -16.44 0.49 -31.47
N LYS A 489 -17.20 0.50 -30.36
CA LYS A 489 -18.67 0.43 -30.40
C LYS A 489 -19.34 1.64 -31.08
N CYS A 490 -18.67 2.79 -31.14
CA CYS A 490 -19.11 3.95 -31.92
C CYS A 490 -18.87 3.79 -33.45
N GLY A 491 -18.15 2.75 -33.88
CA GLY A 491 -17.76 2.52 -35.26
C GLY A 491 -16.37 3.07 -35.62
N ILE A 492 -15.51 3.35 -34.64
CA ILE A 492 -14.11 3.72 -34.90
C ILE A 492 -13.29 2.45 -35.17
N ASP A 493 -12.97 2.21 -36.43
CA ASP A 493 -12.03 1.16 -36.85
C ASP A 493 -10.60 1.74 -36.88
N ASN A 494 -9.77 1.32 -35.92
CA ASN A 494 -8.37 1.70 -35.86
C ASN A 494 -7.55 0.54 -35.29
N LYS A 495 -6.53 0.09 -36.04
CA LYS A 495 -5.66 -1.01 -35.66
C LYS A 495 -4.96 -0.80 -34.30
N GLU A 496 -4.54 0.42 -33.98
CA GLU A 496 -3.84 0.71 -32.72
C GLU A 496 -4.78 0.58 -31.52
N ILE A 497 -6.05 0.99 -31.66
CA ILE A 497 -7.09 0.75 -30.64
C ILE A 497 -7.27 -0.76 -30.41
N THR A 498 -7.38 -1.53 -31.49
CA THR A 498 -7.54 -2.99 -31.44
C THR A 498 -6.34 -3.70 -30.82
N ASP A 499 -5.11 -3.31 -31.17
CA ASP A 499 -3.90 -3.84 -30.54
C ASP A 499 -3.76 -3.41 -29.07
N ALA A 500 -4.17 -2.19 -28.70
CA ALA A 500 -4.15 -1.75 -27.31
C ALA A 500 -5.13 -2.52 -26.43
N ILE A 501 -6.33 -2.82 -26.94
CA ILE A 501 -7.29 -3.71 -26.27
C ILE A 501 -6.69 -5.11 -26.12
N ARG A 502 -6.04 -5.66 -27.15
CA ARG A 502 -5.37 -6.98 -27.08
C ARG A 502 -4.22 -7.01 -26.05
N ARG A 503 -3.40 -5.97 -25.97
CA ARG A 503 -2.33 -5.85 -24.95
C ARG A 503 -2.92 -5.70 -23.53
N GLY A 504 -3.99 -4.93 -23.38
CA GLY A 504 -4.71 -4.75 -22.12
C GLY A 504 -5.42 -6.03 -21.65
N ASP A 505 -5.95 -6.83 -22.57
CA ASP A 505 -6.58 -8.12 -22.26
C ASP A 505 -5.59 -9.10 -21.60
N VAL A 506 -4.40 -9.25 -22.19
CA VAL A 506 -3.32 -10.11 -21.63
C VAL A 506 -2.92 -9.66 -20.23
N PHE A 507 -2.99 -8.37 -19.92
CA PHE A 507 -2.73 -7.86 -18.57
C PHE A 507 -3.92 -8.12 -17.62
N PHE A 508 -5.14 -7.72 -17.98
CA PHE A 508 -6.28 -7.75 -17.04
C PHE A 508 -6.91 -9.13 -16.87
N SER A 509 -6.96 -9.97 -17.92
CA SER A 509 -7.53 -11.32 -17.82
C SER A 509 -6.77 -12.22 -16.85
N TYR A 510 -5.51 -11.92 -16.55
CA TYR A 510 -4.73 -12.64 -15.53
C TYR A 510 -5.45 -12.69 -14.17
N TYR A 511 -6.11 -11.60 -13.76
CA TYR A 511 -6.67 -11.47 -12.41
C TYR A 511 -8.00 -12.22 -12.22
N ILE A 512 -8.65 -12.67 -13.30
CA ILE A 512 -9.91 -13.43 -13.24
C ILE A 512 -9.71 -14.70 -12.39
N GLY A 513 -10.52 -14.87 -11.34
CA GLY A 513 -10.43 -15.98 -10.40
C GLY A 513 -9.26 -15.93 -9.41
N LYS A 514 -8.35 -14.94 -9.52
CA LYS A 514 -7.14 -14.84 -8.67
C LYS A 514 -7.26 -13.83 -7.53
N GLY A 515 -7.93 -12.71 -7.73
CA GLY A 515 -8.11 -11.69 -6.68
C GLY A 515 -8.51 -10.33 -7.23
N GLY A 516 -8.54 -9.33 -6.35
CA GLY A 516 -8.66 -7.93 -6.73
C GLY A 516 -7.47 -7.49 -7.58
N ILE A 517 -7.71 -6.60 -8.55
CA ILE A 517 -6.65 -6.05 -9.40
C ILE A 517 -5.82 -5.07 -8.56
N PRO A 518 -4.48 -5.23 -8.48
CA PRO A 518 -3.63 -4.41 -7.62
C PRO A 518 -3.43 -2.99 -8.19
N TYR A 519 -2.65 -2.15 -7.50
CA TYR A 519 -1.92 -1.08 -8.19
C TYR A 519 -0.59 -1.61 -8.74
N GLY A 520 0.01 -0.95 -9.72
CA GLY A 520 1.23 -1.46 -10.37
C GLY A 520 1.00 -2.70 -11.25
N ASP A 521 2.07 -3.45 -11.50
CA ASP A 521 2.06 -4.75 -12.16
C ASP A 521 2.49 -5.78 -11.11
N HIS A 522 1.55 -6.26 -10.31
CA HIS A 522 1.81 -7.07 -9.11
C HIS A 522 0.86 -8.27 -9.05
N GLU A 523 1.00 -9.11 -8.02
CA GLU A 523 0.10 -10.24 -7.81
C GLU A 523 -1.33 -9.80 -7.46
N ALA A 524 -2.30 -10.70 -7.66
CA ALA A 524 -3.69 -10.43 -7.36
C ALA A 524 -3.89 -10.28 -5.85
N TYR A 525 -4.63 -9.24 -5.41
CA TYR A 525 -4.95 -9.05 -4.01
C TYR A 525 -6.00 -10.07 -3.57
N ILE A 526 -5.59 -11.09 -2.81
CA ILE A 526 -6.52 -12.08 -2.25
C ILE A 526 -7.27 -11.54 -1.03
N GLU A 527 -6.69 -10.58 -0.30
CA GLU A 527 -7.28 -9.97 0.89
C GLU A 527 -8.54 -9.12 0.58
N TRP A 528 -8.59 -8.51 -0.62
CA TRP A 528 -9.51 -7.42 -0.93
C TRP A 528 -10.47 -7.78 -2.07
N PHE A 529 -11.77 -7.65 -1.80
CA PHE A 529 -12.82 -7.74 -2.81
C PHE A 529 -12.76 -6.62 -3.86
N ASP A 530 -12.38 -5.41 -3.47
CA ASP A 530 -12.19 -4.28 -4.38
C ASP A 530 -11.29 -3.20 -3.76
N ASP A 531 -10.69 -2.38 -4.60
CA ASP A 531 -9.87 -1.22 -4.26
C ASP A 531 -10.04 -0.17 -5.37
N ASN A 532 -10.32 1.08 -5.00
CA ASN A 532 -10.67 2.19 -5.90
C ASN A 532 -11.67 1.83 -7.04
N GLY A 533 -12.62 0.91 -6.84
CA GLY A 533 -13.61 0.57 -7.87
C GLY A 533 -13.06 -0.25 -9.03
N LYS A 534 -11.87 -0.86 -8.90
CA LYS A 534 -11.23 -1.67 -9.95
C LYS A 534 -12.08 -2.90 -10.30
N SER A 535 -12.66 -3.61 -9.34
CA SER A 535 -13.58 -4.73 -9.61
C SER A 535 -14.83 -4.24 -10.35
N GLY A 536 -15.39 -3.08 -9.99
CA GLY A 536 -16.58 -2.53 -10.66
C GLY A 536 -16.31 -2.10 -12.10
N SER A 537 -15.15 -1.49 -12.34
CA SER A 537 -14.67 -1.16 -13.69
C SER A 537 -14.39 -2.42 -14.51
N ALA A 538 -13.76 -3.43 -13.91
CA ALA A 538 -13.42 -4.69 -14.58
C ALA A 538 -14.68 -5.49 -14.99
N ALA A 539 -15.72 -5.55 -14.14
CA ALA A 539 -16.97 -6.23 -14.48
C ALA A 539 -17.61 -5.66 -15.75
N ILE A 540 -17.61 -4.33 -15.91
CA ILE A 540 -18.11 -3.63 -17.11
C ILE A 540 -17.18 -3.86 -18.31
N MET A 541 -15.86 -3.74 -18.12
CA MET A 541 -14.88 -3.95 -19.17
C MET A 541 -14.96 -5.37 -19.76
N PHE A 542 -15.03 -6.40 -18.92
CA PHE A 542 -15.13 -7.79 -19.39
C PHE A 542 -16.47 -8.11 -20.04
N GLU A 543 -17.58 -7.51 -19.60
CA GLU A 543 -18.85 -7.58 -20.35
C GLU A 543 -18.70 -6.99 -21.76
N PHE A 544 -18.10 -5.80 -21.88
CA PHE A 544 -17.89 -5.14 -23.18
C PHE A 544 -16.92 -5.92 -24.09
N MET A 545 -16.02 -6.72 -23.52
CA MET A 545 -15.13 -7.65 -24.24
C MET A 545 -15.78 -9.01 -24.58
N GLY A 546 -17.02 -9.26 -24.14
CA GLY A 546 -17.69 -10.55 -24.35
C GLY A 546 -17.14 -11.70 -23.49
N LYS A 547 -16.55 -11.39 -22.32
CA LYS A 547 -15.96 -12.35 -21.37
C LYS A 547 -16.83 -12.51 -20.11
N PRO A 548 -17.90 -13.33 -20.15
CA PRO A 548 -18.86 -13.45 -19.05
C PRO A 548 -18.23 -13.99 -17.75
N GLU A 549 -17.16 -14.78 -17.85
CA GLU A 549 -16.40 -15.30 -16.71
C GLU A 549 -15.67 -14.18 -15.95
N GLY A 550 -15.12 -13.20 -16.66
CA GLY A 550 -14.55 -11.99 -16.07
C GLY A 550 -15.63 -11.08 -15.49
N ALA A 551 -16.74 -10.89 -16.21
CA ALA A 551 -17.86 -10.08 -15.76
C ALA A 551 -18.47 -10.60 -14.44
N LYS A 552 -18.84 -11.89 -14.39
CA LYS A 552 -19.37 -12.57 -13.19
C LYS A 552 -18.38 -12.51 -12.03
N PHE A 553 -17.10 -12.82 -12.26
CA PHE A 553 -16.11 -12.86 -11.19
C PHE A 553 -15.98 -11.49 -10.51
N PHE A 554 -15.83 -10.42 -11.29
CA PHE A 554 -15.65 -9.09 -10.73
C PHE A 554 -16.96 -8.45 -10.21
N SER A 555 -18.14 -8.84 -10.71
CA SER A 555 -19.41 -8.41 -10.12
C SER A 555 -19.70 -9.11 -8.78
N GLU A 556 -19.40 -10.41 -8.64
CA GLU A 556 -19.47 -11.12 -7.36
C GLU A 556 -18.48 -10.56 -6.33
N MET A 557 -17.27 -10.17 -6.77
CA MET A 557 -16.32 -9.44 -5.92
C MET A 557 -16.91 -8.10 -5.44
N ILE A 558 -17.61 -7.35 -6.30
CA ILE A 558 -18.31 -6.13 -5.88
C ILE A 558 -19.41 -6.39 -4.85
N LEU A 559 -20.18 -7.47 -4.96
CA LEU A 559 -21.16 -7.84 -3.93
C LEU A 559 -20.47 -8.07 -2.58
N GLY A 560 -19.40 -8.88 -2.54
CA GLY A 560 -18.66 -9.17 -1.32
C GLY A 560 -18.03 -7.94 -0.66
N SER A 561 -17.69 -6.92 -1.45
CA SER A 561 -17.17 -5.65 -0.95
C SER A 561 -18.21 -4.70 -0.34
N ALA A 562 -19.50 -4.88 -0.61
CA ALA A 562 -20.53 -3.93 -0.18
C ALA A 562 -20.73 -3.92 1.34
N THR A 563 -20.46 -5.05 1.98
CA THR A 563 -20.56 -5.26 3.44
C THR A 563 -19.69 -4.29 4.23
N SER A 564 -18.46 -4.06 3.79
CA SER A 564 -17.49 -3.14 4.42
C SER A 564 -17.73 -1.66 4.10
N GLY A 565 -18.83 -1.32 3.40
CA GLY A 565 -19.17 0.05 3.02
C GLY A 565 -18.34 0.64 1.88
N ARG A 566 -17.33 -0.10 1.38
CA ARG A 566 -16.44 0.33 0.28
C ARG A 566 -15.69 1.63 0.56
N GLU A 567 -15.35 1.84 1.83
CA GLU A 567 -14.90 3.11 2.43
C GLU A 567 -13.37 3.29 2.42
N MET A 568 -12.65 2.27 1.96
CA MET A 568 -11.21 2.23 1.82
C MET A 568 -10.82 2.40 0.35
N GLY A 569 -9.64 2.98 0.10
CA GLY A 569 -9.07 3.12 -1.23
C GLY A 569 -7.96 4.15 -1.26
N HIS A 570 -6.91 3.91 -2.05
CA HIS A 570 -5.76 4.82 -2.16
C HIS A 570 -6.17 6.22 -2.64
N THR A 571 -5.98 7.23 -1.79
CA THR A 571 -6.37 8.65 -2.02
C THR A 571 -7.88 8.92 -2.06
N GLY A 572 -8.70 7.94 -1.68
CA GLY A 572 -10.12 8.11 -1.40
C GLY A 572 -11.02 7.05 -2.03
N CYS A 573 -12.09 6.70 -1.32
CA CYS A 573 -13.13 5.75 -1.74
C CYS A 573 -13.95 6.19 -2.97
N PHE A 574 -13.74 7.38 -3.53
CA PHE A 574 -14.59 7.97 -4.59
C PHE A 574 -14.83 7.00 -5.76
N TRP A 575 -13.78 6.33 -6.24
CA TRP A 575 -13.91 5.40 -7.38
C TRP A 575 -14.55 4.06 -6.98
N SER A 576 -14.32 3.59 -5.75
CA SER A 576 -15.10 2.49 -5.15
C SER A 576 -16.58 2.85 -5.11
N HIS A 577 -16.90 4.08 -4.75
CA HIS A 577 -18.28 4.56 -4.70
C HIS A 577 -18.88 4.83 -6.07
N LEU A 578 -18.13 5.31 -7.07
CA LEU A 578 -18.58 5.49 -8.46
C LEU A 578 -18.90 4.17 -9.15
N TRP A 579 -17.95 3.23 -9.17
CA TRP A 579 -18.05 2.01 -9.97
C TRP A 579 -18.79 0.86 -9.27
N GLY A 580 -19.14 1.03 -8.00
CA GLY A 580 -19.82 0.01 -7.18
C GLY A 580 -21.14 -0.46 -7.79
N GLY A 581 -22.18 0.39 -7.78
CA GLY A 581 -23.52 -0.02 -8.22
C GLY A 581 -23.59 -0.46 -9.69
N VAL A 582 -22.85 0.21 -10.59
CA VAL A 582 -22.80 -0.18 -12.01
C VAL A 582 -22.04 -1.48 -12.29
N GLY A 583 -21.14 -1.88 -11.38
CA GLY A 583 -20.54 -3.22 -11.34
C GLY A 583 -21.49 -4.26 -10.74
N ALA A 584 -22.18 -3.93 -9.64
CA ALA A 584 -23.15 -4.82 -8.98
C ALA A 584 -24.34 -5.17 -9.90
N ALA A 585 -24.78 -4.23 -10.74
CA ALA A 585 -25.80 -4.44 -11.76
C ALA A 585 -25.47 -5.55 -12.77
N ARG A 586 -24.20 -5.95 -12.90
CA ARG A 586 -23.76 -7.06 -13.78
C ARG A 586 -24.05 -8.44 -13.20
N SER A 587 -24.29 -8.53 -11.88
CA SER A 587 -24.92 -9.68 -11.23
C SER A 587 -26.45 -9.67 -11.33
N GLY A 588 -27.06 -8.77 -12.11
CA GLY A 588 -28.50 -8.71 -12.35
C GLY A 588 -29.29 -7.89 -11.33
N LYS A 589 -30.63 -7.92 -11.44
CA LYS A 589 -31.55 -7.14 -10.58
C LYS A 589 -31.32 -7.43 -9.09
N ASP A 590 -31.30 -8.70 -8.71
CA ASP A 590 -31.09 -9.12 -7.32
C ASP A 590 -29.70 -8.71 -6.79
N GLY A 591 -28.65 -8.73 -7.63
CA GLY A 591 -27.31 -8.29 -7.26
C GLY A 591 -27.27 -6.80 -6.93
N MET A 592 -27.87 -5.96 -7.78
CA MET A 592 -27.98 -4.52 -7.51
C MET A 592 -28.87 -4.21 -6.30
N VAL A 593 -29.96 -4.97 -6.09
CA VAL A 593 -30.82 -4.82 -4.89
C VAL A 593 -30.06 -5.19 -3.61
N ALA A 594 -29.26 -6.27 -3.63
CA ALA A 594 -28.42 -6.64 -2.49
C ALA A 594 -27.33 -5.60 -2.19
N PHE A 595 -26.63 -5.12 -3.23
CA PHE A 595 -25.64 -4.04 -3.12
C PHE A 595 -26.26 -2.77 -2.52
N MET A 596 -27.40 -2.32 -3.04
CA MET A 596 -28.06 -1.11 -2.54
C MET A 596 -28.57 -1.27 -1.10
N ARG A 597 -28.97 -2.47 -0.65
CA ARG A 597 -29.33 -2.71 0.76
C ARG A 597 -28.14 -2.58 1.73
N GLU A 598 -26.95 -3.03 1.33
CA GLU A 598 -25.74 -2.85 2.15
C GLU A 598 -25.21 -1.39 2.12
N MET A 599 -25.44 -0.67 1.02
CA MET A 599 -24.93 0.69 0.77
C MET A 599 -25.93 1.83 1.06
N ASP A 600 -27.20 1.54 1.35
CA ASP A 600 -28.30 2.52 1.58
C ASP A 600 -27.92 3.59 2.61
N TRP A 601 -27.13 3.22 3.61
CA TRP A 601 -26.67 4.14 4.65
C TRP A 601 -25.76 5.24 4.09
N ALA A 602 -24.82 4.91 3.18
CA ALA A 602 -23.91 5.87 2.57
C ALA A 602 -24.67 6.82 1.63
N PHE A 603 -25.53 6.26 0.77
CA PHE A 603 -26.42 7.06 -0.08
C PHE A 603 -27.35 7.98 0.74
N THR A 604 -27.72 7.60 1.96
CA THR A 604 -28.53 8.42 2.85
C THR A 604 -27.73 9.54 3.52
N LEU A 605 -26.50 9.29 3.98
CA LEU A 605 -25.68 10.31 4.66
C LEU A 605 -25.04 11.31 3.69
N GLU A 606 -24.66 10.87 2.49
CA GLU A 606 -24.11 11.77 1.46
C GLU A 606 -25.17 12.71 0.87
N ARG A 607 -26.44 12.30 0.85
CA ARG A 607 -27.55 13.05 0.25
C ARG A 607 -27.91 14.26 1.10
N HIS A 608 -27.76 15.44 0.51
CA HIS A 608 -28.15 16.71 1.08
C HIS A 608 -29.62 17.05 0.79
N GLN A 609 -30.21 17.96 1.58
CA GLN A 609 -31.57 18.48 1.35
C GLN A 609 -31.74 19.16 -0.03
N SER A 610 -30.67 19.69 -0.62
CA SER A 610 -30.69 20.27 -1.98
C SER A 610 -30.72 19.23 -3.12
N GLY A 611 -30.57 17.94 -2.82
CA GLY A 611 -30.38 16.88 -3.83
C GLY A 611 -28.92 16.59 -4.21
N ARG A 612 -27.97 17.40 -3.71
CA ARG A 612 -26.53 17.13 -3.82
C ARG A 612 -26.15 15.82 -3.13
N PHE A 613 -25.17 15.10 -3.67
CA PHE A 613 -24.40 14.10 -2.92
C PHE A 613 -23.00 14.63 -2.63
N SER A 614 -22.62 14.72 -1.36
CA SER A 614 -21.28 15.12 -0.94
C SER A 614 -20.33 13.93 -0.91
N PHE A 615 -19.07 14.11 -1.30
CA PHE A 615 -18.05 13.06 -1.15
C PHE A 615 -17.65 12.87 0.32
N GLN A 616 -17.87 11.67 0.86
CA GLN A 616 -17.41 11.26 2.19
C GLN A 616 -16.12 10.45 2.07
N GLY A 617 -14.98 11.15 2.12
CA GLY A 617 -13.66 10.53 1.99
C GLY A 617 -13.23 9.70 3.20
N ASN A 618 -12.26 8.81 2.98
CA ASN A 618 -11.70 7.92 3.99
C ASN A 618 -11.34 8.68 5.28
N ALA A 619 -11.71 8.11 6.42
CA ALA A 619 -11.22 8.59 7.71
C ALA A 619 -9.68 8.55 7.74
N GLY A 620 -9.06 9.63 8.22
CA GLY A 620 -7.60 9.79 8.33
C GLY A 620 -6.89 10.35 7.09
N GLU A 621 -7.44 10.24 5.88
CA GLU A 621 -6.81 10.82 4.67
C GLU A 621 -6.89 12.36 4.59
N ALA A 622 -7.73 13.01 5.41
CA ALA A 622 -7.96 14.45 5.35
C ALA A 622 -6.81 15.29 5.97
N GLY A 623 -5.95 14.70 6.79
CA GLY A 623 -4.88 15.38 7.53
C GLY A 623 -5.38 16.46 8.52
N GLU A 624 -4.43 17.15 9.17
CA GLU A 624 -4.70 18.18 10.20
C GLU A 624 -5.46 19.43 9.68
N SER A 625 -5.68 19.57 8.37
CA SER A 625 -6.22 20.79 7.75
C SER A 625 -7.38 20.58 6.77
N GLY A 626 -7.83 19.32 6.58
CA GLY A 626 -8.94 18.99 5.67
C GLY A 626 -8.58 19.12 4.20
N GLU A 627 -7.98 18.08 3.62
CA GLU A 627 -7.62 18.03 2.19
C GLU A 627 -8.77 18.48 1.26
N ALA A 628 -8.40 19.16 0.16
CA ALA A 628 -9.34 19.72 -0.82
C ALA A 628 -10.30 18.69 -1.46
N LYS A 629 -10.00 17.38 -1.36
CA LYS A 629 -10.89 16.28 -1.78
C LYS A 629 -12.26 16.34 -1.10
N THR A 630 -12.33 16.79 0.16
CA THR A 630 -13.56 16.96 0.96
C THR A 630 -14.65 17.84 0.33
N ARG A 631 -14.35 18.50 -0.80
CA ARG A 631 -15.23 19.44 -1.50
C ARG A 631 -15.82 18.89 -2.80
N TRP A 632 -15.56 17.64 -3.16
CA TRP A 632 -16.10 17.04 -4.38
C TRP A 632 -17.63 16.89 -4.33
N ASP A 633 -18.25 16.97 -5.50
CA ASP A 633 -19.66 16.72 -5.72
C ASP A 633 -19.81 15.35 -6.39
N SER A 634 -20.47 14.41 -5.70
CA SER A 634 -20.66 13.03 -6.12
C SER A 634 -22.01 12.81 -6.82
N THR A 635 -22.78 13.88 -7.10
CA THR A 635 -24.17 13.75 -7.57
C THR A 635 -24.26 12.98 -8.88
N GLY A 636 -23.36 13.21 -9.85
CA GLY A 636 -23.28 12.42 -11.08
C GLY A 636 -22.93 10.95 -10.86
N ALA A 637 -21.97 10.68 -9.98
CA ALA A 637 -21.52 9.33 -9.64
C ALA A 637 -22.64 8.50 -8.96
N ARG A 638 -23.48 9.15 -8.15
CA ARG A 638 -24.64 8.54 -7.50
C ARG A 638 -25.83 8.42 -8.45
N LEU A 639 -26.11 9.45 -9.25
CA LEU A 639 -27.15 9.44 -10.28
C LEU A 639 -26.92 8.31 -11.30
N LEU A 640 -25.67 8.08 -11.73
CA LEU A 640 -25.29 6.95 -12.61
C LEU A 640 -25.69 5.58 -12.02
N GLN A 641 -25.57 5.40 -10.70
CA GLN A 641 -25.92 4.15 -10.01
C GLN A 641 -27.43 4.02 -9.77
N LEU A 642 -28.10 5.09 -9.35
CA LEU A 642 -29.56 5.09 -9.14
C LEU A 642 -30.30 4.85 -10.48
N CYS A 643 -29.75 5.35 -11.59
CA CYS A 643 -30.26 5.13 -12.94
C CYS A 643 -29.81 3.79 -13.57
N ALA A 644 -29.04 2.94 -12.87
CA ALA A 644 -28.66 1.62 -13.38
C ALA A 644 -29.87 0.75 -13.73
N GLN A 645 -30.99 0.95 -13.03
CA GLN A 645 -32.27 0.29 -13.32
C GLN A 645 -32.83 0.59 -14.73
N ARG A 646 -32.49 1.75 -15.32
CA ARG A 646 -33.05 2.24 -16.59
C ARG A 646 -32.33 1.70 -17.84
N LYS A 647 -31.09 1.18 -17.70
CA LYS A 647 -30.27 0.60 -18.80
C LYS A 647 -30.12 1.50 -20.06
N GLU A 648 -30.13 2.82 -19.88
CA GLU A 648 -30.17 3.83 -20.95
C GLU A 648 -28.84 4.02 -21.72
N ILE A 649 -27.72 3.72 -21.06
CA ILE A 649 -26.36 3.80 -21.60
C ILE A 649 -25.60 2.49 -21.31
N TYR A 650 -24.51 2.22 -22.01
CA TYR A 650 -23.81 0.94 -21.88
C TYR A 650 -23.22 0.72 -20.47
N LEU A 651 -22.75 1.78 -19.81
CA LEU A 651 -22.32 1.76 -18.39
C LEU A 651 -23.45 1.37 -17.42
N THR A 652 -24.72 1.64 -17.74
CA THR A 652 -25.89 1.19 -16.96
C THR A 652 -26.51 -0.11 -17.46
N GLY A 653 -25.96 -0.74 -18.50
CA GLY A 653 -26.38 -2.05 -18.98
C GLY A 653 -27.25 -2.05 -20.24
N LYS A 654 -27.21 -0.98 -21.06
CA LYS A 654 -27.80 -0.99 -22.41
C LYS A 654 -27.24 -2.16 -23.22
N GLY A 655 -28.10 -3.04 -23.72
CA GLY A 655 -27.68 -4.22 -24.46
C GLY A 655 -26.91 -5.28 -23.65
N SER A 656 -26.85 -5.15 -22.32
CA SER A 656 -26.32 -6.19 -21.43
C SER A 656 -27.22 -7.42 -21.47
N SER A 657 -26.63 -8.59 -21.75
CA SER A 657 -27.27 -9.89 -21.62
C SER A 657 -27.08 -10.41 -20.19
N GLU A 658 -28.11 -11.04 -19.61
CA GLU A 658 -28.09 -11.53 -18.21
C GLU A 658 -27.19 -12.78 -17.99
N VAL A 659 -26.27 -13.06 -18.90
CA VAL A 659 -25.33 -14.18 -18.92
C VAL A 659 -24.32 -14.14 -17.76
N GLY A 660 -24.18 -12.99 -17.08
CA GLY A 660 -23.41 -12.84 -15.83
C GLY A 660 -24.24 -12.89 -14.54
N ALA A 661 -25.57 -13.07 -14.61
CA ALA A 661 -26.46 -12.94 -13.45
C ALA A 661 -26.13 -13.97 -12.36
N THR A 662 -25.77 -13.48 -11.17
CA THR A 662 -25.50 -14.31 -10.00
C THR A 662 -26.84 -14.77 -9.42
N TYR A 663 -27.06 -16.08 -9.31
CA TYR A 663 -28.31 -16.59 -8.74
C TYR A 663 -28.45 -16.20 -7.25
N LYS A 664 -29.69 -16.04 -6.79
CA LYS A 664 -30.02 -15.38 -5.52
C LYS A 664 -29.31 -16.00 -4.31
N GLU A 665 -29.30 -17.32 -4.19
CA GLU A 665 -28.66 -18.02 -3.07
C GLU A 665 -27.12 -17.86 -3.08
N ARG A 666 -26.51 -17.56 -4.24
CA ARG A 666 -25.09 -17.19 -4.34
C ARG A 666 -24.88 -15.74 -3.88
N ILE A 667 -25.75 -14.81 -4.26
CA ILE A 667 -25.71 -13.42 -3.77
C ILE A 667 -25.82 -13.40 -2.24
N GLU A 668 -26.81 -14.08 -1.67
CA GLU A 668 -27.05 -14.12 -0.23
C GLU A 668 -25.85 -14.73 0.54
N ARG A 669 -25.20 -15.77 0.00
CA ARG A 669 -23.96 -16.32 0.58
C ARG A 669 -22.77 -15.34 0.47
N ILE A 670 -22.55 -14.68 -0.67
CA ILE A 670 -21.47 -13.70 -0.81
C ILE A 670 -21.63 -12.55 0.19
N ILE A 671 -22.86 -12.05 0.39
CA ILE A 671 -23.15 -10.99 1.36
C ILE A 671 -23.00 -11.47 2.81
N ALA A 672 -23.35 -12.71 3.13
CA ALA A 672 -23.13 -13.28 4.45
C ALA A 672 -21.62 -13.46 4.74
N ASP A 673 -20.92 -14.20 3.87
CA ASP A 673 -19.50 -14.51 4.02
C ASP A 673 -18.62 -13.25 3.91
N GLY A 674 -19.03 -12.26 3.11
CA GLY A 674 -18.35 -10.97 2.99
C GLY A 674 -18.43 -10.06 4.22
N ARG A 675 -19.37 -10.27 5.17
CA ARG A 675 -19.38 -9.52 6.44
C ARG A 675 -18.26 -9.98 7.37
N LEU A 676 -17.82 -11.23 7.25
CA LEU A 676 -16.70 -11.81 8.00
C LEU A 676 -15.35 -11.16 7.67
N ALA A 677 -15.26 -10.29 6.64
CA ALA A 677 -14.07 -9.48 6.39
C ALA A 677 -13.82 -8.48 7.54
N THR A 678 -14.87 -7.78 7.97
CA THR A 678 -14.82 -6.75 9.03
C THR A 678 -15.28 -7.28 10.38
N ASP A 679 -16.28 -8.15 10.42
CA ASP A 679 -16.79 -8.74 11.67
C ASP A 679 -15.84 -9.86 12.16
N LYS A 680 -14.85 -9.47 12.97
CA LYS A 680 -13.90 -10.40 13.59
C LYS A 680 -14.57 -11.30 14.63
N SER A 681 -15.53 -10.81 15.41
CA SER A 681 -16.24 -11.62 16.40
C SER A 681 -16.99 -12.78 15.74
N ALA A 682 -17.70 -12.53 14.64
CA ALA A 682 -18.34 -13.58 13.85
C ALA A 682 -17.32 -14.52 13.19
N ARG A 683 -16.19 -14.00 12.70
CA ARG A 683 -15.12 -14.82 12.09
C ARG A 683 -14.41 -15.72 13.11
N MET A 684 -14.17 -15.25 14.33
CA MET A 684 -13.60 -16.05 15.43
C MET A 684 -14.59 -17.09 15.96
N ALA A 685 -15.90 -16.89 15.79
CA ALA A 685 -16.94 -17.84 16.17
C ALA A 685 -17.18 -18.97 15.14
N LEU A 686 -16.54 -18.94 13.97
CA LEU A 686 -16.70 -19.97 12.93
C LEU A 686 -16.25 -21.35 13.42
N THR A 687 -17.03 -22.39 13.12
CA THR A 687 -16.59 -23.78 13.31
C THR A 687 -15.61 -24.22 12.22
N GLU A 688 -14.81 -25.26 12.49
CA GLU A 688 -13.89 -25.85 11.50
C GLU A 688 -14.61 -26.26 10.20
N SER A 689 -15.85 -26.77 10.28
CA SER A 689 -16.61 -27.16 9.08
C SER A 689 -17.03 -25.96 8.23
N GLU A 690 -17.31 -24.81 8.85
CA GLU A 690 -17.59 -23.55 8.15
C GLU A 690 -16.32 -22.94 7.55
N ILE A 691 -15.18 -23.03 8.24
CA ILE A 691 -13.87 -22.66 7.71
C ILE A 691 -13.53 -23.49 6.47
N ILE A 692 -13.68 -24.82 6.53
CA ILE A 692 -13.44 -25.72 5.39
C ILE A 692 -14.43 -25.44 4.23
N ARG A 693 -15.68 -25.04 4.52
CA ARG A 693 -16.64 -24.57 3.49
C ARG A 693 -16.13 -23.30 2.80
N LEU A 694 -15.73 -22.28 3.57
CA LEU A 694 -15.28 -20.98 3.07
C LEU A 694 -13.98 -21.09 2.24
N LEU A 695 -13.05 -21.96 2.64
CA LEU A 695 -11.87 -22.32 1.84
C LEU A 695 -12.23 -22.96 0.48
N GLY A 696 -13.45 -23.48 0.32
CA GLY A 696 -13.97 -24.01 -0.95
C GLY A 696 -14.55 -22.97 -1.92
N ASP A 697 -14.66 -21.69 -1.55
CA ASP A 697 -15.38 -20.68 -2.34
C ASP A 697 -14.63 -20.21 -3.61
N GLU A 698 -15.36 -19.81 -4.65
CA GLU A 698 -14.79 -19.23 -5.87
C GLU A 698 -14.01 -17.92 -5.60
N LEU A 699 -14.46 -17.10 -4.65
CA LEU A 699 -13.86 -15.79 -4.38
C LEU A 699 -12.62 -15.88 -3.48
N PRO A 700 -11.44 -15.39 -3.92
CA PRO A 700 -10.21 -15.38 -3.13
C PRO A 700 -10.34 -14.73 -1.74
N PRO A 701 -11.07 -13.60 -1.56
CA PRO A 701 -11.26 -13.01 -0.24
C PRO A 701 -12.05 -13.89 0.73
N ILE A 702 -13.00 -14.70 0.25
CA ILE A 702 -13.76 -15.64 1.11
C ILE A 702 -12.85 -16.77 1.59
N ARG A 703 -11.95 -17.27 0.72
CA ARG A 703 -10.91 -18.23 1.13
C ARG A 703 -9.87 -17.61 2.07
N ASN A 704 -9.48 -16.35 1.84
CA ASN A 704 -8.56 -15.62 2.71
C ASN A 704 -9.17 -15.38 4.11
N ILE A 705 -10.45 -15.00 4.20
CA ILE A 705 -11.20 -14.88 5.47
C ILE A 705 -11.10 -16.17 6.30
N ALA A 706 -11.24 -17.34 5.67
CA ALA A 706 -11.13 -18.62 6.36
C ALA A 706 -9.67 -18.97 6.75
N SER A 707 -8.71 -18.62 5.90
CA SER A 707 -7.27 -18.74 6.21
C SER A 707 -6.89 -17.86 7.41
N ARG A 708 -7.46 -16.65 7.49
CA ARG A 708 -7.32 -15.72 8.60
C ARG A 708 -8.00 -16.25 9.87
N ALA A 709 -9.16 -16.89 9.76
CA ALA A 709 -9.84 -17.55 10.89
C ALA A 709 -8.97 -18.67 11.48
N ILE A 710 -8.28 -19.47 10.66
CA ILE A 710 -7.34 -20.49 11.12
C ILE A 710 -6.20 -19.89 11.97
N PHE A 711 -5.61 -18.78 11.51
CA PHE A 711 -4.56 -18.06 12.24
C PHE A 711 -5.08 -17.41 13.54
N GLU A 712 -6.27 -16.81 13.50
CA GLU A 712 -6.91 -16.15 14.65
C GLU A 712 -7.39 -17.15 15.72
N GLN A 713 -7.72 -18.39 15.35
CA GLN A 713 -8.13 -19.47 16.25
C GLN A 713 -7.00 -20.44 16.67
N GLU A 714 -5.79 -20.31 16.11
CA GLU A 714 -4.70 -21.31 16.23
C GLU A 714 -5.14 -22.75 15.84
N LEU A 715 -5.94 -22.86 14.78
CA LEU A 715 -6.63 -24.10 14.41
C LEU A 715 -5.74 -25.05 13.58
N ASN A 716 -5.04 -25.97 14.25
CA ASN A 716 -4.28 -27.02 13.56
C ASN A 716 -5.20 -28.07 12.90
N CYS A 717 -5.54 -27.80 11.64
CA CYS A 717 -6.32 -28.67 10.75
C CYS A 717 -5.48 -29.25 9.60
N ALA A 718 -4.14 -29.16 9.66
CA ALA A 718 -3.22 -29.42 8.54
C ALA A 718 -3.46 -30.77 7.83
N GLY A 719 -3.78 -31.84 8.56
CA GLY A 719 -4.08 -33.16 7.97
C GLY A 719 -5.31 -33.17 7.05
N LYS A 720 -6.32 -32.35 7.32
CA LYS A 720 -7.50 -32.16 6.43
C LYS A 720 -7.16 -31.27 5.25
N LEU A 721 -6.32 -30.25 5.45
CA LEU A 721 -5.85 -29.39 4.36
C LEU A 721 -5.04 -30.19 3.33
N VAL A 722 -4.23 -31.16 3.76
CA VAL A 722 -3.53 -32.08 2.83
C VAL A 722 -4.52 -32.89 1.98
N GLN A 723 -5.59 -33.44 2.57
CA GLN A 723 -6.65 -34.13 1.82
C GLN A 723 -7.38 -33.18 0.86
N MET A 724 -7.53 -31.91 1.25
CA MET A 724 -8.20 -30.88 0.48
C MET A 724 -7.41 -30.42 -0.76
N LEU A 725 -6.08 -30.62 -0.79
CA LEU A 725 -5.24 -30.46 -2.00
C LEU A 725 -5.57 -31.45 -3.12
N ASP A 726 -6.26 -32.56 -2.81
CA ASP A 726 -6.73 -33.57 -3.77
C ASP A 726 -8.23 -33.43 -4.11
N SER A 727 -8.88 -32.35 -3.66
CA SER A 727 -10.31 -32.11 -3.90
C SER A 727 -10.67 -31.90 -5.37
N PRO A 728 -11.77 -32.49 -5.89
CA PRO A 728 -12.26 -32.20 -7.25
C PRO A 728 -12.65 -30.73 -7.42
N ASN A 729 -13.03 -30.02 -6.34
CA ASN A 729 -13.19 -28.57 -6.38
C ASN A 729 -11.80 -27.88 -6.44
N LYS A 730 -11.46 -27.29 -7.59
CA LYS A 730 -10.22 -26.52 -7.78
C LYS A 730 -10.05 -25.39 -6.76
N TYR A 731 -11.14 -24.73 -6.35
CA TYR A 731 -11.07 -23.62 -5.40
C TYR A 731 -10.77 -24.12 -3.98
N ALA A 732 -11.27 -25.30 -3.60
CA ALA A 732 -10.89 -25.97 -2.36
C ALA A 732 -9.38 -26.29 -2.33
N ARG A 733 -8.81 -26.71 -3.46
CA ARG A 733 -7.35 -26.90 -3.58
C ARG A 733 -6.58 -25.59 -3.42
N TYR A 734 -7.07 -24.47 -3.97
CA TYR A 734 -6.48 -23.14 -3.73
C TYR A 734 -6.61 -22.70 -2.26
N GLY A 735 -7.77 -22.94 -1.63
CA GLY A 735 -8.00 -22.62 -0.21
C GLY A 735 -7.12 -23.44 0.72
N ALA A 736 -6.91 -24.73 0.43
CA ALA A 736 -5.94 -25.56 1.14
C ALA A 736 -4.53 -24.95 1.11
N CYS A 737 -4.08 -24.41 -0.03
CA CYS A 737 -2.81 -23.68 -0.10
C CYS A 737 -2.80 -22.40 0.75
N TYR A 738 -3.89 -21.61 0.78
CA TYR A 738 -3.96 -20.43 1.64
C TYR A 738 -3.86 -20.83 3.11
N ALA A 739 -4.70 -21.78 3.55
CA ALA A 739 -4.75 -22.26 4.91
C ALA A 739 -3.42 -22.91 5.38
N LEU A 740 -2.73 -23.63 4.49
CA LEU A 740 -1.41 -24.21 4.79
C LEU A 740 -0.30 -23.16 4.95
N LYS A 741 -0.46 -21.96 4.38
CA LYS A 741 0.46 -20.82 4.59
C LYS A 741 0.37 -20.29 6.03
N GLU A 742 -0.84 -20.17 6.55
CA GLU A 742 -1.10 -19.55 7.86
C GLU A 742 -1.21 -20.55 9.03
N GLY A 743 -1.48 -21.83 8.73
CA GLY A 743 -1.74 -22.90 9.70
C GLY A 743 -1.32 -24.28 9.20
N GLY A 744 -0.13 -24.37 8.59
CA GLY A 744 0.50 -25.63 8.15
C GLY A 744 1.27 -26.39 9.24
N TYR A 745 1.63 -25.73 10.37
CA TYR A 745 2.29 -26.31 11.55
C TYR A 745 3.51 -27.20 11.24
N GLY A 746 4.38 -26.76 10.32
CA GLY A 746 5.56 -27.51 9.88
C GLY A 746 5.26 -28.89 9.25
N SER A 747 4.01 -29.15 8.85
CA SER A 747 3.55 -30.47 8.43
C SER A 747 4.32 -30.99 7.22
N ARG A 748 5.15 -32.01 7.44
CA ARG A 748 5.95 -32.64 6.38
C ARG A 748 5.08 -33.20 5.26
N ALA A 749 3.95 -33.84 5.61
CA ALA A 749 2.99 -34.35 4.63
C ALA A 749 2.37 -33.25 3.76
N ALA A 750 2.22 -32.02 4.28
CA ALA A 750 1.80 -30.88 3.47
C ALA A 750 2.91 -30.44 2.53
N ILE A 751 4.15 -30.29 3.02
CA ILE A 751 5.30 -29.88 2.22
C ILE A 751 5.55 -30.85 1.06
N ASP A 752 5.52 -32.17 1.32
CA ASP A 752 5.67 -33.20 0.28
C ASP A 752 4.52 -33.15 -0.75
N ARG A 753 3.26 -33.00 -0.30
CA ARG A 753 2.11 -32.89 -1.22
C ARG A 753 2.18 -31.63 -2.07
N LEU A 754 2.55 -30.49 -1.49
CA LEU A 754 2.72 -29.19 -2.16
C LEU A 754 3.86 -29.26 -3.20
N ILE A 755 4.99 -29.89 -2.87
CA ILE A 755 6.10 -30.11 -3.81
C ILE A 755 5.64 -30.95 -5.01
N GLU A 756 4.89 -32.03 -4.81
CA GLU A 756 4.35 -32.82 -5.92
C GLU A 756 3.27 -32.09 -6.73
N VAL A 757 2.49 -31.20 -6.10
CA VAL A 757 1.57 -30.28 -6.82
C VAL A 757 2.36 -29.31 -7.71
N ILE A 758 3.43 -28.70 -7.18
CA ILE A 758 4.31 -27.76 -7.91
C ILE A 758 4.98 -28.42 -9.12
N LYS A 759 5.39 -29.69 -8.99
CA LYS A 759 5.97 -30.48 -10.10
C LYS A 759 4.95 -30.85 -11.16
N ASN A 760 3.79 -31.39 -10.76
CA ASN A 760 2.99 -32.25 -11.62
C ASN A 760 1.60 -31.70 -12.00
N SER A 761 1.12 -30.60 -11.41
CA SER A 761 -0.24 -30.11 -11.69
C SER A 761 -0.35 -29.33 -13.01
N ASP A 762 -1.30 -29.66 -13.87
CA ASP A 762 -1.58 -28.85 -15.07
C ASP A 762 -2.31 -27.53 -14.75
N ASP A 763 -2.82 -27.38 -13.52
CA ASP A 763 -3.39 -26.12 -13.03
C ASP A 763 -2.27 -25.17 -12.58
N LEU A 764 -1.90 -24.25 -13.48
CA LEU A 764 -0.88 -23.23 -13.23
C LEU A 764 -1.19 -22.39 -11.98
N ASN A 765 -2.47 -22.10 -11.69
CA ASN A 765 -2.86 -21.33 -10.51
C ASN A 765 -2.60 -22.14 -9.23
N LEU A 766 -2.91 -23.44 -9.26
CA LEU A 766 -2.62 -24.32 -8.13
C LEU A 766 -1.11 -24.43 -7.87
N ARG A 767 -0.27 -24.48 -8.92
CA ARG A 767 1.19 -24.38 -8.74
C ARG A 767 1.59 -23.08 -8.03
N LEU A 768 1.12 -21.93 -8.51
CA LEU A 768 1.44 -20.62 -7.92
C LEU A 768 1.05 -20.55 -6.43
N TRP A 769 -0.17 -20.98 -6.09
CA TRP A 769 -0.63 -20.98 -4.69
C TRP A 769 0.08 -22.02 -3.82
N ALA A 770 0.45 -23.17 -4.37
CA ALA A 770 1.25 -24.15 -3.64
C ALA A 770 2.67 -23.65 -3.31
N MET A 771 3.24 -22.77 -4.15
CA MET A 771 4.49 -22.07 -3.82
C MET A 771 4.30 -21.03 -2.70
N ASP A 772 3.21 -20.25 -2.75
CA ASP A 772 2.89 -19.27 -1.70
C ASP A 772 2.65 -19.94 -0.34
N ALA A 773 2.12 -21.18 -0.31
CA ALA A 773 1.93 -21.96 0.91
C ALA A 773 3.26 -22.30 1.61
N LEU A 774 4.31 -22.61 0.84
CA LEU A 774 5.62 -23.01 1.38
C LEU A 774 6.38 -21.85 2.04
N ILE A 775 5.99 -20.59 1.81
CA ILE A 775 6.60 -19.40 2.43
C ILE A 775 5.78 -18.82 3.59
N GLY A 776 4.92 -19.61 4.23
CA GLY A 776 4.41 -19.25 5.55
C GLY A 776 5.53 -19.25 6.58
N ASP A 777 5.99 -18.08 7.04
CA ASP A 777 7.18 -17.92 7.90
C ASP A 777 6.86 -17.60 9.38
N ASP A 778 5.62 -17.84 9.81
CA ASP A 778 5.32 -17.96 11.24
C ASP A 778 6.06 -19.19 11.80
N PRO A 779 6.92 -19.06 12.83
CA PRO A 779 7.77 -20.18 13.28
C PRO A 779 7.03 -21.36 13.93
N GLU A 780 5.77 -21.17 14.32
CA GLU A 780 4.98 -22.18 15.04
C GLU A 780 3.87 -22.75 14.15
N MET A 781 3.30 -21.92 13.26
CA MET A 781 2.12 -22.25 12.44
C MET A 781 2.42 -22.34 10.93
N GLY A 782 3.57 -21.82 10.46
CA GLY A 782 3.95 -21.80 9.05
C GLY A 782 4.55 -23.11 8.52
N LEU A 783 5.16 -23.04 7.32
CA LEU A 783 5.85 -24.14 6.65
C LEU A 783 7.30 -23.81 6.23
N ALA A 784 7.69 -22.53 6.17
CA ALA A 784 8.94 -22.10 5.53
C ALA A 784 10.19 -22.72 6.16
N TYR A 785 10.24 -22.79 7.50
CA TYR A 785 11.35 -23.39 8.26
C TYR A 785 11.59 -24.88 7.94
N ALA A 786 10.60 -25.61 7.45
CA ALA A 786 10.71 -27.02 7.06
C ALA A 786 10.78 -27.24 5.52
N SER A 787 10.72 -26.17 4.72
CA SER A 787 10.51 -26.23 3.27
C SER A 787 11.78 -26.14 2.40
N LYS A 788 12.99 -26.34 2.96
CA LYS A 788 14.27 -26.24 2.21
C LYS A 788 14.29 -27.13 0.96
N ASP A 789 13.70 -28.32 1.02
CA ASP A 789 13.64 -29.30 -0.07
C ASP A 789 12.89 -28.81 -1.32
N ALA A 790 12.08 -27.76 -1.21
CA ALA A 790 11.41 -27.16 -2.36
C ALA A 790 12.38 -26.35 -3.25
N ILE A 791 13.50 -25.86 -2.71
CA ILE A 791 14.41 -24.95 -3.43
C ILE A 791 14.94 -25.57 -4.75
N PRO A 792 15.49 -26.80 -4.78
CA PRO A 792 15.97 -27.41 -6.03
C PRO A 792 14.86 -27.65 -7.07
N VAL A 793 13.61 -27.85 -6.63
CA VAL A 793 12.43 -28.00 -7.50
C VAL A 793 12.06 -26.67 -8.15
N LEU A 794 12.12 -25.58 -7.37
CA LEU A 794 11.81 -24.22 -7.83
C LEU A 794 12.88 -23.67 -8.77
N LEU A 795 14.17 -23.93 -8.52
CA LEU A 795 15.25 -23.58 -9.44
C LEU A 795 15.06 -24.25 -10.82
N LYS A 796 14.77 -25.56 -10.83
CA LYS A 796 14.46 -26.34 -12.05
C LYS A 796 13.17 -25.93 -12.76
N LEU A 797 12.29 -25.22 -12.08
CA LEU A 797 11.03 -24.71 -12.62
C LEU A 797 11.17 -23.26 -13.11
N ALA A 798 12.12 -22.48 -12.59
CA ALA A 798 12.40 -21.11 -13.04
C ALA A 798 12.68 -21.06 -14.54
N VAL A 799 13.44 -22.02 -15.07
CA VAL A 799 13.84 -22.11 -16.49
C VAL A 799 12.79 -22.72 -17.42
N LYS A 800 11.54 -22.96 -16.96
CA LYS A 800 10.47 -23.56 -17.76
C LYS A 800 9.41 -22.53 -18.15
N HIS A 801 9.20 -22.37 -19.45
CA HIS A 801 8.15 -21.51 -20.00
C HIS A 801 6.86 -22.31 -20.25
N PHE A 802 5.73 -21.61 -20.24
CA PHE A 802 4.40 -22.18 -20.47
C PHE A 802 3.64 -21.26 -21.43
N ASP A 803 3.04 -21.80 -22.50
CA ASP A 803 2.34 -20.99 -23.51
C ASP A 803 1.16 -20.17 -22.93
N MET A 804 0.57 -20.70 -21.86
CA MET A 804 -0.50 -20.05 -21.09
C MET A 804 -0.01 -18.95 -20.13
N ASP A 805 1.31 -18.72 -20.04
CA ASP A 805 1.96 -17.68 -19.25
C ASP A 805 2.90 -16.80 -20.10
N PRO A 806 2.36 -16.06 -21.10
CA PRO A 806 3.16 -15.21 -22.00
C PRO A 806 3.81 -14.01 -21.30
N ARG A 807 3.58 -13.81 -19.99
CA ARG A 807 4.19 -12.76 -19.16
C ARG A 807 5.17 -13.31 -18.10
N ARG A 808 5.48 -14.62 -18.13
CA ARG A 808 6.44 -15.27 -17.21
C ARG A 808 6.13 -14.97 -15.74
N LEU A 809 4.84 -15.03 -15.39
CA LEU A 809 4.32 -14.76 -14.05
C LEU A 809 4.71 -15.89 -13.08
N MET A 810 4.88 -17.11 -13.57
CA MET A 810 5.52 -18.23 -12.87
C MET A 810 6.95 -17.88 -12.44
N GLN A 811 7.78 -17.37 -13.34
CA GLN A 811 9.12 -16.88 -13.02
C GLN A 811 9.08 -15.79 -11.94
N ARG A 812 8.17 -14.82 -12.06
CA ARG A 812 8.00 -13.76 -11.06
C ARG A 812 7.60 -14.29 -9.68
N ARG A 813 6.71 -15.30 -9.61
CA ARG A 813 6.35 -15.99 -8.37
C ARG A 813 7.51 -16.83 -7.81
N ILE A 814 8.32 -17.48 -8.66
CA ILE A 814 9.51 -18.21 -8.21
C ILE A 814 10.58 -17.26 -7.67
N ALA A 815 10.82 -16.12 -8.34
CA ALA A 815 11.70 -15.07 -7.84
C ALA A 815 11.27 -14.56 -6.45
N ASN A 816 9.96 -14.43 -6.26
CA ASN A 816 9.36 -14.08 -4.97
C ASN A 816 9.59 -15.15 -3.89
N VAL A 817 9.23 -16.39 -4.18
CA VAL A 817 9.23 -17.52 -3.24
C VAL A 817 10.65 -17.94 -2.86
N LEU A 818 11.64 -17.70 -3.72
CA LEU A 818 13.05 -17.96 -3.42
C LEU A 818 13.76 -16.77 -2.78
N PHE A 819 13.66 -15.57 -3.37
CA PHE A 819 14.61 -14.48 -3.11
C PHE A 819 14.02 -13.22 -2.44
N ARG A 820 12.75 -13.24 -1.99
CA ARG A 820 12.19 -12.14 -1.20
C ARG A 820 12.97 -11.99 0.12
N GLU A 821 13.60 -10.83 0.30
CA GLU A 821 14.11 -10.38 1.60
C GLU A 821 12.92 -9.97 2.48
N TYR A 822 13.02 -10.20 3.79
CA TYR A 822 11.94 -9.86 4.72
C TYR A 822 11.63 -8.37 4.68
N LEU A 823 10.34 -8.07 4.57
CA LEU A 823 9.77 -6.75 4.82
C LEU A 823 8.73 -6.90 5.94
N PRO A 824 8.52 -5.87 6.79
CA PRO A 824 7.46 -5.90 7.78
C PRO A 824 6.12 -6.35 7.15
N TYR A 825 5.49 -7.34 7.78
CA TYR A 825 4.24 -7.97 7.34
C TYR A 825 4.32 -8.86 6.08
N GLN A 826 5.52 -9.21 5.60
CA GLN A 826 5.71 -10.09 4.43
C GLN A 826 6.77 -11.17 4.69
N PRO A 827 6.56 -12.40 4.21
CA PRO A 827 7.43 -13.52 4.55
C PRO A 827 8.78 -13.49 3.85
N HIS A 828 9.77 -14.12 4.49
CA HIS A 828 11.03 -14.53 3.87
C HIS A 828 10.83 -15.49 2.66
N GLY A 829 11.59 -15.26 1.59
CA GLY A 829 11.80 -16.26 0.53
C GLY A 829 12.76 -17.38 0.98
N LEU A 830 12.59 -18.59 0.43
CA LEU A 830 13.25 -19.80 0.93
C LEU A 830 14.80 -19.73 0.86
N ILE A 831 15.40 -19.10 -0.14
CA ILE A 831 16.87 -18.93 -0.18
C ILE A 831 17.33 -17.87 0.82
N THR A 832 16.54 -16.81 1.07
CA THR A 832 16.89 -15.80 2.09
C THR A 832 16.75 -16.34 3.52
N MET A 833 16.00 -17.43 3.72
CA MET A 833 15.88 -18.16 4.99
C MET A 833 16.93 -19.28 5.14
N HIS A 834 17.15 -20.10 4.10
CA HIS A 834 17.91 -21.36 4.17
C HIS A 834 19.33 -21.31 3.59
N GLY A 835 19.73 -20.16 3.05
CA GLY A 835 20.99 -19.95 2.33
C GLY A 835 21.05 -20.68 0.99
N ILE A 836 22.20 -20.59 0.32
CA ILE A 836 22.49 -21.33 -0.93
C ILE A 836 23.35 -22.60 -0.70
N ASP A 837 23.76 -22.87 0.54
CA ASP A 837 24.64 -23.99 0.86
C ASP A 837 23.97 -25.34 0.59
N GLY A 838 24.64 -26.16 -0.23
CA GLY A 838 24.18 -27.47 -0.68
C GLY A 838 23.25 -27.46 -1.90
N LEU A 839 23.04 -26.31 -2.55
CA LEU A 839 22.33 -26.23 -3.82
C LEU A 839 23.24 -26.61 -5.01
N ASP A 840 22.63 -26.97 -6.14
CA ASP A 840 23.35 -27.22 -7.39
C ASP A 840 23.70 -25.89 -8.09
N ASP A 841 24.99 -25.72 -8.42
CA ASP A 841 25.53 -24.51 -9.04
C ASP A 841 24.90 -24.21 -10.41
N ALA A 842 24.61 -25.24 -11.21
CA ALA A 842 24.06 -25.07 -12.56
C ALA A 842 22.57 -24.70 -12.50
N ASP A 843 21.78 -25.36 -11.64
CA ASP A 843 20.39 -25.00 -11.37
C ASP A 843 20.28 -23.56 -10.84
N LEU A 844 21.15 -23.17 -9.89
CA LEU A 844 21.15 -21.85 -9.28
C LEU A 844 21.53 -20.75 -10.28
N VAL A 845 22.63 -20.92 -11.04
CA VAL A 845 23.07 -19.97 -12.06
C VAL A 845 22.04 -19.84 -13.19
N ALA A 846 21.46 -20.96 -13.64
CA ALA A 846 20.45 -20.93 -14.70
C ALA A 846 19.16 -20.20 -14.25
N ALA A 847 18.71 -20.45 -13.02
CA ALA A 847 17.57 -19.73 -12.44
C ALA A 847 17.85 -18.23 -12.28
N ILE A 848 19.01 -17.82 -11.74
CA ILE A 848 19.34 -16.39 -11.59
C ILE A 848 19.38 -15.69 -12.94
N ARG A 849 20.08 -16.27 -13.94
CA ARG A 849 20.14 -15.76 -15.31
C ARG A 849 18.75 -15.56 -15.91
N GLU A 850 17.90 -16.57 -15.82
CA GLU A 850 16.52 -16.54 -16.33
C GLU A 850 15.69 -15.44 -15.63
N LEU A 851 15.70 -15.42 -14.29
CA LEU A 851 14.86 -14.52 -13.51
C LEU A 851 15.30 -13.05 -13.59
N LEU A 852 16.57 -12.75 -13.88
CA LEU A 852 17.03 -11.38 -14.15
C LEU A 852 16.48 -10.78 -15.47
N THR A 853 15.86 -11.59 -16.34
CA THR A 853 15.28 -11.10 -17.61
C THR A 853 13.79 -10.80 -17.59
N VAL A 854 13.03 -11.20 -16.55
CA VAL A 854 11.57 -11.00 -16.50
C VAL A 854 11.18 -9.53 -16.65
N ASP A 855 9.98 -9.22 -17.16
CA ASP A 855 9.60 -7.82 -17.46
C ASP A 855 9.50 -6.91 -16.22
N ASP A 856 9.35 -7.50 -15.04
CA ASP A 856 9.04 -6.79 -13.79
C ASP A 856 10.28 -6.45 -12.95
N GLY A 857 10.49 -5.16 -12.72
CA GLY A 857 11.55 -4.63 -11.85
C GLY A 857 11.49 -5.09 -10.39
N HIS A 858 10.32 -5.47 -9.87
CA HIS A 858 10.20 -6.03 -8.51
C HIS A 858 10.77 -7.44 -8.44
N ALA A 859 10.35 -8.33 -9.34
CA ALA A 859 10.91 -9.68 -9.45
C ALA A 859 12.44 -9.68 -9.68
N ARG A 860 12.96 -8.85 -10.60
CA ARG A 860 14.43 -8.70 -10.78
C ARG A 860 15.13 -8.23 -9.51
N THR A 861 14.51 -7.31 -8.76
CA THR A 861 15.07 -6.79 -7.50
C THR A 861 15.16 -7.87 -6.43
N MET A 862 14.14 -8.72 -6.29
CA MET A 862 14.21 -9.84 -5.34
C MET A 862 15.38 -10.78 -5.67
N VAL A 863 15.60 -11.15 -6.94
CA VAL A 863 16.75 -11.99 -7.33
C VAL A 863 18.10 -11.38 -6.90
N SER A 864 18.24 -10.06 -6.92
CA SER A 864 19.50 -9.38 -6.58
C SER A 864 19.92 -9.49 -5.10
N THR A 865 19.03 -9.94 -4.21
CA THR A 865 19.34 -10.13 -2.78
C THR A 865 20.39 -11.22 -2.55
N VAL A 866 20.51 -12.20 -3.46
CA VAL A 866 21.46 -13.31 -3.35
C VAL A 866 22.90 -12.92 -3.72
N TYR A 867 23.12 -11.77 -4.37
CA TYR A 867 24.45 -11.36 -4.88
C TYR A 867 25.60 -11.42 -3.85
N PRO A 868 25.41 -11.07 -2.55
CA PRO A 868 26.47 -11.20 -1.54
C PRO A 868 26.79 -12.65 -1.17
N MET A 869 25.83 -13.57 -1.34
CA MET A 869 25.98 -15.00 -1.02
C MET A 869 26.75 -15.76 -2.11
N LEU A 870 26.71 -15.27 -3.36
CA LEU A 870 27.27 -15.98 -4.51
C LEU A 870 28.79 -16.21 -4.39
N SER A 871 29.22 -17.42 -4.72
CA SER A 871 30.63 -17.78 -4.83
C SER A 871 31.30 -17.05 -5.99
N LYS A 872 32.64 -17.01 -6.01
CA LYS A 872 33.36 -16.36 -7.12
C LYS A 872 33.06 -17.02 -8.47
N SER A 873 33.01 -18.36 -8.55
CA SER A 873 32.69 -19.05 -9.81
C SER A 873 31.27 -18.74 -10.29
N GLN A 874 30.29 -18.69 -9.39
CA GLN A 874 28.91 -18.30 -9.72
C GLN A 874 28.85 -16.84 -10.24
N LYS A 875 29.59 -15.90 -9.61
CA LYS A 875 29.69 -14.51 -10.08
C LYS A 875 30.38 -14.40 -11.45
N ASP A 876 31.52 -15.07 -11.62
CA ASP A 876 32.32 -15.05 -12.85
C ASP A 876 31.47 -15.44 -14.08
N VAL A 877 30.56 -16.42 -13.96
CA VAL A 877 29.65 -16.82 -15.04
C VAL A 877 28.37 -15.98 -15.16
N LEU A 878 28.01 -15.16 -14.16
CA LEU A 878 26.80 -14.34 -14.13
C LEU A 878 27.03 -12.85 -14.46
N TRP A 879 28.27 -12.35 -14.51
CA TRP A 879 28.55 -10.93 -14.71
C TRP A 879 27.88 -10.29 -15.93
N GLY A 880 27.78 -11.01 -17.05
CA GLY A 880 27.10 -10.51 -18.24
C GLY A 880 25.59 -10.30 -18.03
N ASP A 881 24.95 -11.12 -17.19
CA ASP A 881 23.54 -11.02 -16.83
C ASP A 881 23.31 -9.93 -15.77
N ILE A 882 24.16 -9.89 -14.75
CA ILE A 882 24.15 -8.86 -13.70
C ILE A 882 24.37 -7.47 -14.32
N TYR A 883 25.31 -7.31 -15.25
CA TYR A 883 25.56 -6.06 -15.95
C TYR A 883 24.36 -5.59 -16.76
N ARG A 884 23.73 -6.48 -17.55
CA ARG A 884 22.49 -6.17 -18.27
C ARG A 884 21.39 -5.71 -17.32
N ALA A 885 21.13 -6.46 -16.25
CA ALA A 885 20.11 -6.12 -15.25
C ALA A 885 20.44 -4.85 -14.42
N THR A 886 21.72 -4.45 -14.38
CA THR A 886 22.18 -3.19 -13.75
C THR A 886 21.94 -1.99 -14.66
N ARG A 887 22.32 -2.11 -15.94
CA ARG A 887 22.17 -1.06 -16.93
C ARG A 887 20.71 -0.85 -17.33
N ASP A 888 20.01 -1.92 -17.68
CA ASP A 888 18.74 -1.88 -18.40
C ASP A 888 17.54 -1.89 -17.45
N ILE A 889 16.74 -0.82 -17.50
CA ILE A 889 15.48 -0.68 -16.76
C ILE A 889 14.47 -1.74 -17.23
N ALA A 890 13.80 -2.38 -16.28
CA ALA A 890 12.77 -3.38 -16.56
C ALA A 890 11.52 -2.75 -17.25
N PRO A 891 10.90 -3.42 -18.26
CA PRO A 891 9.72 -2.92 -18.97
C PRO A 891 8.52 -2.55 -18.07
N SER A 892 8.37 -3.20 -16.92
CA SER A 892 7.35 -2.91 -15.91
C SER A 892 7.93 -2.85 -14.49
N GLY A 893 7.09 -2.58 -13.49
CA GLY A 893 7.55 -2.45 -12.10
C GLY A 893 8.46 -1.23 -11.86
N ILE A 894 8.27 -0.12 -12.59
CA ILE A 894 9.18 1.04 -12.65
C ILE A 894 9.53 1.70 -11.29
N MET A 895 8.66 1.56 -10.28
CA MET A 895 8.89 1.96 -8.88
C MET A 895 10.00 1.13 -8.21
N PHE A 896 10.09 -0.16 -8.57
CA PHE A 896 11.02 -1.14 -8.00
C PHE A 896 12.26 -1.38 -8.88
N ALA A 897 12.23 -0.92 -10.13
CA ALA A 897 13.30 -1.15 -11.11
C ALA A 897 14.70 -0.61 -10.73
N ASP A 898 14.83 0.20 -9.67
CA ASP A 898 16.13 0.66 -9.17
C ASP A 898 16.80 -0.30 -8.16
N GLY A 899 16.09 -1.28 -7.60
CA GLY A 899 16.65 -2.18 -6.59
C GLY A 899 17.73 -3.11 -7.15
N VAL A 900 17.40 -3.89 -8.19
CA VAL A 900 18.36 -4.74 -8.93
C VAL A 900 19.56 -3.95 -9.44
N ARG A 901 19.35 -2.69 -9.84
CA ARG A 901 20.37 -1.81 -10.39
C ARG A 901 21.32 -1.32 -9.31
N LEU A 902 20.79 -0.81 -8.20
CA LEU A 902 21.62 -0.39 -7.07
C LEU A 902 22.38 -1.56 -6.43
N ASN A 903 21.78 -2.75 -6.36
CA ASN A 903 22.46 -3.94 -5.83
C ASN A 903 23.54 -4.47 -6.79
N GLY A 904 23.32 -4.40 -8.11
CA GLY A 904 24.35 -4.67 -9.11
C GLY A 904 25.52 -3.68 -9.04
N LEU A 905 25.23 -2.38 -8.90
CA LEU A 905 26.25 -1.33 -8.71
C LEU A 905 27.07 -1.53 -7.42
N LYS A 906 26.42 -1.90 -6.30
CA LYS A 906 27.11 -2.28 -5.05
C LYS A 906 28.04 -3.49 -5.25
N LEU A 907 27.58 -4.53 -5.96
CA LEU A 907 28.40 -5.71 -6.24
C LEU A 907 29.61 -5.36 -7.13
N MET A 908 29.41 -4.55 -8.17
CA MET A 908 30.49 -4.04 -9.02
C MET A 908 31.52 -3.24 -8.20
N GLN A 909 31.07 -2.43 -7.24
CA GLN A 909 31.97 -1.67 -6.35
C GLN A 909 32.75 -2.60 -5.41
N ALA A 910 32.11 -3.62 -4.83
CA ALA A 910 32.75 -4.57 -3.92
C ALA A 910 33.79 -5.47 -4.61
N GLU A 911 33.53 -5.87 -5.86
CA GLU A 911 34.39 -6.75 -6.66
C GLU A 911 35.42 -5.96 -7.52
N GLY A 912 35.38 -4.62 -7.45
CA GLY A 912 36.34 -3.73 -8.12
C GLY A 912 36.17 -3.66 -9.64
N ILE A 913 34.94 -3.63 -10.14
CA ILE A 913 34.61 -3.61 -11.57
C ILE A 913 34.59 -2.17 -12.12
N GLU A 914 35.34 -1.87 -13.18
CA GLU A 914 35.46 -0.51 -13.75
C GLU A 914 34.15 0.02 -14.34
N GLU A 915 33.40 -0.83 -15.07
CA GLU A 915 32.18 -0.42 -15.77
C GLU A 915 31.08 0.13 -14.82
N GLY A 916 31.12 -0.24 -13.54
CA GLY A 916 30.17 0.24 -12.53
C GLY A 916 30.29 1.73 -12.20
N ILE A 917 31.44 2.37 -12.47
CA ILE A 917 31.64 3.81 -12.24
C ILE A 917 30.77 4.64 -13.20
N GLN A 918 30.80 4.31 -14.50
CA GLN A 918 29.96 5.01 -15.49
C GLN A 918 28.48 4.69 -15.27
N LEU A 919 28.14 3.42 -15.01
CA LEU A 919 26.74 3.05 -14.73
C LEU A 919 26.16 3.78 -13.50
N ALA A 920 26.97 4.05 -12.47
CA ALA A 920 26.52 4.84 -11.32
C ALA A 920 26.27 6.31 -11.69
N VAL A 921 27.11 6.91 -12.55
CA VAL A 921 26.91 8.26 -13.10
C VAL A 921 25.63 8.34 -13.94
N ASP A 922 25.39 7.36 -14.81
CA ASP A 922 24.20 7.28 -15.66
C ASP A 922 22.93 7.13 -14.80
N PHE A 923 22.93 6.16 -13.87
CA PHE A 923 21.84 5.88 -12.93
C PHE A 923 21.43 7.11 -12.10
N MET A 924 22.40 7.88 -11.61
CA MET A 924 22.15 9.14 -10.89
C MET A 924 21.62 10.26 -11.80
N SER A 925 21.92 10.23 -13.10
CA SER A 925 21.54 11.27 -14.06
C SER A 925 20.12 11.09 -14.62
N GLU A 926 19.46 9.96 -14.35
CA GLU A 926 18.11 9.67 -14.86
C GLU A 926 17.02 10.59 -14.29
N ALA A 927 16.42 11.42 -15.16
CA ALA A 927 15.31 12.30 -14.85
C ALA A 927 13.95 11.54 -14.75
N ARG A 928 13.80 10.69 -13.73
CA ARG A 928 12.58 9.89 -13.46
C ARG A 928 12.26 9.78 -11.96
N TRP A 929 11.09 9.23 -11.62
CA TRP A 929 10.64 9.00 -10.23
C TRP A 929 11.77 8.46 -9.34
N GLY A 930 11.87 8.92 -8.09
CA GLY A 930 12.80 8.34 -7.11
C GLY A 930 14.23 8.89 -7.13
N ALA A 931 14.48 9.99 -7.86
CA ALA A 931 15.81 10.62 -7.99
C ALA A 931 16.57 10.72 -6.66
N GLY A 932 15.95 11.24 -5.59
CA GLY A 932 16.59 11.38 -4.28
C GLY A 932 17.05 10.06 -3.62
N GLN A 933 16.48 8.91 -3.97
CA GLN A 933 16.97 7.59 -3.52
C GLN A 933 18.10 7.08 -4.44
N ARG A 934 17.98 7.25 -5.77
CA ARG A 934 19.07 6.91 -6.72
C ARG A 934 20.32 7.73 -6.47
N GLU A 935 20.19 9.05 -6.33
CA GLU A 935 21.26 9.97 -5.98
C GLU A 935 21.98 9.48 -4.72
N ASN A 936 21.23 9.21 -3.64
CA ASN A 936 21.82 8.72 -2.40
C ASN A 936 22.54 7.37 -2.56
N GLY A 937 21.96 6.41 -3.27
CA GLY A 937 22.60 5.10 -3.49
C GLY A 937 23.84 5.17 -4.38
N GLY A 938 23.79 5.95 -5.46
CA GLY A 938 24.93 6.16 -6.36
C GLY A 938 26.08 6.92 -5.69
N ILE A 939 25.78 7.87 -4.78
CA ILE A 939 26.78 8.55 -3.96
C ILE A 939 27.55 7.55 -3.08
N ASP A 940 26.89 6.55 -2.49
CA ASP A 940 27.58 5.51 -1.70
C ASP A 940 28.50 4.64 -2.59
N VAL A 941 28.00 4.20 -3.74
CA VAL A 941 28.76 3.41 -4.72
C VAL A 941 30.00 4.17 -5.19
N LEU A 942 29.85 5.43 -5.63
CA LEU A 942 30.96 6.26 -6.11
C LEU A 942 31.97 6.57 -5.00
N LYS A 943 31.51 6.79 -3.76
CA LYS A 943 32.38 6.93 -2.58
C LYS A 943 33.18 5.65 -2.32
N GLY A 944 32.59 4.48 -2.49
CA GLY A 944 33.24 3.17 -2.34
C GLY A 944 34.36 2.90 -3.37
N TYR A 945 34.24 3.45 -4.58
CA TYR A 945 35.32 3.42 -5.59
C TYR A 945 36.48 4.40 -5.30
N GLY A 946 36.29 5.37 -4.39
CA GLY A 946 37.31 6.32 -3.98
C GLY A 946 38.03 7.01 -5.14
N GLY A 947 39.37 6.93 -5.16
CA GLY A 947 40.21 7.62 -6.13
C GLY A 947 39.99 7.26 -7.60
N ASN A 948 39.29 6.16 -7.89
CA ASN A 948 38.92 5.76 -9.26
C ASN A 948 37.71 6.54 -9.80
N ALA A 949 36.76 6.95 -8.95
CA ALA A 949 35.51 7.59 -9.36
C ALA A 949 35.66 9.09 -9.75
N LYS A 950 36.87 9.55 -10.08
CA LYS A 950 37.16 10.97 -10.42
C LYS A 950 36.38 11.47 -11.64
N LEU A 951 35.96 10.56 -12.52
CA LEU A 951 35.03 10.83 -13.62
C LEU A 951 33.68 11.43 -13.17
N ALA A 952 33.20 11.06 -11.97
CA ALA A 952 31.90 11.50 -11.44
C ALA A 952 31.93 12.87 -10.75
N LEU A 953 33.11 13.43 -10.45
CA LEU A 953 33.25 14.71 -9.74
C LEU A 953 32.46 15.88 -10.38
N PRO A 954 32.34 16.03 -11.71
CA PRO A 954 31.49 17.06 -12.31
C PRO A 954 30.01 16.94 -11.94
N LEU A 955 29.45 15.72 -11.94
CA LEU A 955 28.06 15.46 -11.56
C LEU A 955 27.85 15.70 -10.06
N LEU A 956 28.75 15.19 -9.22
CA LEU A 956 28.65 15.36 -7.75
C LEU A 956 28.71 16.83 -7.34
N ARG A 957 29.60 17.62 -7.96
CA ARG A 957 29.71 19.07 -7.73
C ARG A 957 28.53 19.87 -8.30
N ASP A 958 27.82 19.38 -9.32
CA ASP A 958 26.59 19.98 -9.82
C ASP A 958 25.39 19.69 -8.90
N LEU A 959 25.27 18.44 -8.41
CA LEU A 959 24.33 18.08 -7.36
C LEU A 959 24.55 18.88 -6.07
N GLU A 960 25.80 19.15 -5.69
CA GLU A 960 26.11 19.97 -4.51
C GLU A 960 25.58 21.40 -4.68
N LYS A 961 25.87 22.03 -5.84
CA LYS A 961 25.35 23.38 -6.17
C LYS A 961 23.83 23.42 -6.14
N LYS A 962 23.16 22.40 -6.72
CA LYS A 962 21.70 22.26 -6.70
C LYS A 962 21.16 22.18 -5.27
N GLN A 963 21.69 21.29 -4.43
CA GLN A 963 21.26 21.12 -3.04
C GLN A 963 21.51 22.38 -2.19
N VAL A 964 22.66 23.04 -2.34
CA VAL A 964 22.97 24.33 -1.68
C VAL A 964 22.00 25.43 -2.12
N SER A 965 21.72 25.54 -3.43
CA SER A 965 20.79 26.55 -3.97
C SER A 965 19.34 26.38 -3.48
N ALA A 966 18.95 25.14 -3.17
CA ALA A 966 17.60 24.79 -2.70
C ALA A 966 17.31 25.16 -1.23
N LYS A 967 18.27 25.75 -0.51
CA LYS A 967 18.12 26.26 0.88
C LYS A 967 17.56 25.23 1.89
N LYS A 968 17.92 23.95 1.77
CA LYS A 968 17.66 22.96 2.83
C LYS A 968 18.71 23.10 3.94
N PRO A 969 18.39 23.56 5.16
CA PRO A 969 19.43 23.97 6.11
C PRO A 969 20.20 22.81 6.76
N ASP A 970 19.55 21.67 7.00
CA ASP A 970 20.08 20.52 7.75
C ASP A 970 20.09 19.21 6.93
N ASP A 971 20.33 19.29 5.61
CA ASP A 971 20.27 18.09 4.75
C ASP A 971 21.53 17.21 4.90
N LYS A 972 21.38 16.07 5.59
CA LYS A 972 22.40 15.01 5.72
C LYS A 972 22.85 14.44 4.37
N GLY A 973 22.06 14.61 3.30
CA GLY A 973 22.47 14.29 1.94
C GLY A 973 23.60 15.18 1.43
N LEU A 974 23.64 16.46 1.84
CA LEU A 974 24.69 17.40 1.43
C LEU A 974 26.03 17.10 2.14
N GLU A 975 25.98 16.74 3.42
CA GLU A 975 27.15 16.26 4.17
C GLU A 975 27.72 14.98 3.53
N LYS A 976 26.87 13.99 3.28
CA LYS A 976 27.21 12.73 2.58
C LYS A 976 27.85 12.97 1.21
N LEU A 977 27.28 13.90 0.43
CA LEU A 977 27.78 14.27 -0.90
C LEU A 977 29.18 14.90 -0.82
N ARG A 978 29.41 15.79 0.16
CA ARG A 978 30.73 16.40 0.41
C ARG A 978 31.77 15.37 0.85
N GLU A 979 31.40 14.44 1.72
CA GLU A 979 32.28 13.31 2.09
C GLU A 979 32.66 12.48 0.86
N ALA A 980 31.72 12.21 -0.05
CA ALA A 980 31.98 11.45 -1.27
C ALA A 980 32.93 12.21 -2.22
N VAL A 981 32.66 13.50 -2.49
CA VAL A 981 33.56 14.36 -3.29
C VAL A 981 34.97 14.36 -2.71
N LYS A 982 35.11 14.60 -1.41
CA LYS A 982 36.42 14.59 -0.72
C LYS A 982 37.14 13.23 -0.83
N SER A 983 36.41 12.14 -0.58
CA SER A 983 36.95 10.77 -0.64
C SER A 983 37.40 10.36 -2.04
N ILE A 984 36.80 10.94 -3.08
CA ILE A 984 37.16 10.72 -4.49
C ILE A 984 38.35 11.61 -4.89
N GLU A 985 38.42 12.85 -4.40
CA GLU A 985 39.53 13.78 -4.68
C GLU A 985 40.83 13.35 -4.01
N GLU A 986 40.80 13.10 -2.69
CA GLU A 986 41.95 12.69 -1.87
C GLU A 986 42.34 11.21 -2.09
N GLY A 987 41.43 10.40 -2.65
CA GLY A 987 41.66 8.98 -2.90
C GLY A 987 42.75 8.71 -3.96
N ALA A 988 43.63 7.76 -3.64
CA ALA A 988 44.50 7.15 -4.64
C ALA A 988 43.69 6.14 -5.49
N PRO A 989 43.86 6.10 -6.82
CA PRO A 989 43.28 5.07 -7.66
C PRO A 989 43.94 3.71 -7.40
N VAL A 990 43.17 2.63 -7.56
CA VAL A 990 43.62 1.22 -7.44
C VAL A 990 43.23 0.43 -8.69
N LYS A 991 43.99 -0.62 -9.06
CA LYS A 991 43.66 -1.41 -10.25
C LYS A 991 42.26 -2.02 -10.11
N LEU A 992 41.40 -1.72 -11.08
CA LEU A 992 40.10 -2.36 -11.25
C LEU A 992 40.21 -3.56 -12.21
N ASN A 993 39.18 -4.38 -12.21
CA ASN A 993 38.93 -5.43 -13.20
C ASN A 993 37.84 -4.95 -14.16
N THR A 994 37.79 -5.52 -15.35
CA THR A 994 36.69 -5.35 -16.30
C THR A 994 35.83 -6.61 -16.35
N ILE A 995 34.54 -6.47 -16.69
CA ILE A 995 33.65 -7.62 -16.93
C ILE A 995 34.22 -8.51 -18.07
N SER A 996 34.91 -7.89 -19.03
CA SER A 996 35.61 -8.59 -20.10
C SER A 996 36.78 -9.46 -19.63
N GLU A 997 37.50 -9.08 -18.57
CA GLU A 997 38.53 -9.94 -17.95
C GLU A 997 37.89 -11.12 -17.20
N HIS A 998 36.77 -10.90 -16.50
CA HIS A 998 36.04 -11.99 -15.82
C HIS A 998 35.49 -13.02 -16.81
N ILE A 999 34.78 -12.60 -17.86
CA ILE A 999 34.23 -13.50 -18.89
C ILE A 999 35.36 -14.32 -19.55
N LYS A 1000 36.45 -13.69 -19.96
CA LYS A 1000 37.62 -14.40 -20.54
C LYS A 1000 38.27 -15.38 -19.56
N SER A 1001 38.11 -15.20 -18.25
CA SER A 1001 38.62 -16.14 -17.24
C SER A 1001 37.75 -17.39 -17.05
N VAL A 1002 36.54 -17.38 -17.61
CA VAL A 1002 35.65 -18.55 -17.74
C VAL A 1002 35.96 -19.31 -19.02
N ASP A 1003 36.05 -18.64 -20.17
CA ASP A 1003 36.32 -19.26 -21.49
C ASP A 1003 37.70 -19.97 -21.61
N ASN A 1004 38.56 -19.86 -20.60
CA ASN A 1004 39.89 -20.48 -20.52
C ASN A 1004 40.01 -21.53 -19.39
N LYS A 1005 38.90 -22.10 -18.91
CA LYS A 1005 38.84 -23.14 -17.87
C LYS A 1005 37.93 -24.30 -18.27
#